data_AF-A0A3P9PQI1-F1
#
_entry.id   AF-A0A3P9PQI1-F1
#
_cell.length_a   1.000
_cell.length_b   1.000
_cell.length_c   1.000
_cell.angle_alpha   90.00
_cell.angle_beta   90.00
_cell.angle_gamma   90.00
#
_symmetry.space_group_name_H-M   'P 1'
#
loop_
_entity.id
_entity.type
_entity.pdbx_description
1 polymer ?
#
loop_
_entity_poly.entity_id
_entity_poly.type
_entity_poly.pdbx_seq_one_letter_code
_entity_poly.pdbx_strand_id
1 'polypeptide(L)'
;MRGRCRISERKHQQQVELMASQVELLLVTLGELSPRELVTFSDLLRRWCCLRAGEALQAVVYSVVLIGGRRSVELTQQVLKSMNRTDLVDAMQDGSSTAKKKRFDDLQSAEIHRVSAVAVMKDLLLEILTDLKEVEFWKFKWFLQLTQFQQALPQVPWSALQFANRTQLVGMMWASCGERCLALAEEVLMDLDRSDLVEKLPLVSSSAKGKRCLSDLWPDLKQKVKDVESVIKLLLEELEDVTVQDVTDIRNALSWDSFHCPYLSLCWRLLGMNADLQETVLLLVQTFSQRPVDKMEELLSRMQRPDLVFALIRSTEKKHVVGKRKSALMQKVATMAAVKSLLLETFNRLNRSEFQQFKQFLQPTVSPEEFPHTRTWSPAEIQNRTDLVTVLVEEEGAGSVERTRRIFRVMNRADLLQMLPGSSTWRKAATSTEVDPSGSGSVEQDSSSWTKVDPELDGTSPDQDPTYSLQSAAGHFECSVSGLRWVCREKVGFRYRFCSWDGHMERMESRGFRPAGPLLDISVLTGRVMEVQLPHWVCTDDVPELLKNFAVLHVNDCGDVLEKATRVTKTHVGLAEPVFSLLGAVIKYFFNPRISCNTLMYYQPKTSYLKMRVYLIPPDPALKQEITLRHDSQDPNFYEVFIENPGENFNLELLQTHSEKVWFCEIRKDDHPRSGSTEVGESTETDTVATEVGEFSTEAAVLEAKASSSTEMPRSIKQLLAETLEDLSQKNLDKFVFQLLDRSGEPRVRRCRVEGKSRLDIVDVLVSTFTEDKAVDVTVEILGTIGCNHQAETLVKEKHGG
;
A
#
# COMPACT_ATOMS: atom_id res chain seq x y z
N MET A 1 48.08 17.40 -3.30
CA MET A 1 46.95 16.44 -3.17
C MET A 1 47.23 15.29 -2.19
N ARG A 2 48.38 14.59 -2.19
CA ARG A 2 48.64 13.45 -1.26
C ARG A 2 48.62 13.77 0.25
N GLY A 3 49.00 14.99 0.65
CA GLY A 3 49.03 15.39 2.07
C GLY A 3 47.66 15.66 2.69
N ARG A 4 46.69 16.16 1.91
CA ARG A 4 45.31 16.45 2.36
C ARG A 4 44.47 15.17 2.50
N CYS A 5 44.76 14.17 1.65
CA CYS A 5 44.15 12.82 1.67
C CYS A 5 44.38 12.10 3.00
N ARG A 6 45.62 12.09 3.50
CA ARG A 6 45.97 11.42 4.77
C ARG A 6 45.34 12.06 6.00
N ILE A 7 45.02 13.36 5.94
CA ILE A 7 44.39 14.07 7.07
C ILE A 7 42.89 13.77 7.11
N SER A 8 42.22 13.75 5.95
CA SER A 8 40.79 13.38 5.84
C SER A 8 40.55 11.91 6.24
N GLU A 9 41.39 10.99 5.75
CA GLU A 9 41.33 9.57 6.12
C GLU A 9 41.58 9.33 7.61
N ARG A 10 42.56 10.01 8.21
CA ARG A 10 42.83 9.91 9.66
C ARG A 10 41.67 10.47 10.49
N LYS A 11 41.06 11.57 10.07
CA LYS A 11 39.90 12.16 10.75
C LYS A 11 38.69 11.22 10.67
N HIS A 12 38.46 10.61 9.51
CA HIS A 12 37.40 9.61 9.34
C HIS A 12 37.64 8.38 10.22
N GLN A 13 38.86 7.83 10.20
CA GLN A 13 39.23 6.69 11.04
C GLN A 13 39.05 6.98 12.54
N GLN A 14 39.45 8.17 13.02
CA GLN A 14 39.23 8.60 14.40
C GLN A 14 37.74 8.69 14.76
N GLN A 15 36.89 9.14 13.83
CA GLN A 15 35.44 9.17 14.05
C GLN A 15 34.84 7.77 14.13
N VAL A 16 35.34 6.82 13.34
CA VAL A 16 34.92 5.41 13.41
C VAL A 16 35.33 4.79 14.75
N GLU A 17 36.54 5.06 15.24
CA GLU A 17 37.01 4.57 16.55
C GLU A 17 36.20 5.15 17.72
N LEU A 18 35.86 6.44 17.65
CA LEU A 18 34.98 7.08 18.63
C LEU A 18 33.58 6.44 18.61
N MET A 19 33.04 6.19 17.42
CA MET A 19 31.73 5.57 17.25
C MET A 19 31.72 4.10 17.70
N ALA A 20 32.80 3.36 17.47
CA ALA A 20 32.97 2.01 18.01
C ALA A 20 32.97 2.02 19.55
N SER A 21 33.63 3.00 20.15
CA SER A 21 33.60 3.19 21.61
C SER A 21 32.18 3.48 22.14
N GLN A 22 31.36 4.20 21.37
CA GLN A 22 29.94 4.43 21.71
C GLN A 22 29.10 3.14 21.58
N VAL A 23 29.32 2.33 20.55
CA VAL A 23 28.66 1.02 20.40
C VAL A 23 28.99 0.12 21.59
N GLU A 24 30.27 0.06 21.99
CA GLU A 24 30.71 -0.70 23.17
C GLU A 24 30.02 -0.21 24.45
N LEU A 25 29.95 1.11 24.65
CA LEU A 25 29.24 1.71 25.78
C LEU A 25 27.77 1.29 25.80
N LEU A 26 27.07 1.38 24.67
CA LEU A 26 25.65 1.02 24.56
C LEU A 26 25.41 -0.47 24.80
N LEU A 27 26.29 -1.35 24.31
CA LEU A 27 26.21 -2.79 24.58
C LEU A 27 26.34 -3.11 26.07
N VAL A 28 27.23 -2.42 26.78
CA VAL A 28 27.40 -2.61 28.23
C VAL A 28 26.20 -2.05 28.98
N THR A 29 25.76 -0.82 28.68
CA THR A 29 24.65 -0.17 29.39
C THR A 29 23.33 -0.90 29.17
N LEU A 30 22.96 -1.20 27.92
CA LEU A 30 21.70 -1.90 27.64
C LEU A 30 21.75 -3.39 28.01
N GLY A 31 22.94 -3.94 28.23
CA GLY A 31 23.12 -5.28 28.79
C GLY A 31 22.73 -5.42 30.27
N GLU A 32 22.57 -4.31 30.99
CA GLU A 32 22.05 -4.28 32.37
C GLU A 32 20.50 -4.23 32.42
N LEU A 33 19.82 -4.19 31.26
CA LEU A 33 18.37 -4.34 31.17
C LEU A 33 17.97 -5.82 31.20
N SER A 34 16.88 -6.14 31.90
CA SER A 34 16.26 -7.46 31.82
C SER A 34 15.67 -7.70 30.41
N PRO A 35 15.45 -8.96 29.99
CA PRO A 35 14.85 -9.26 28.69
C PRO A 35 13.50 -8.57 28.45
N ARG A 36 12.69 -8.40 29.51
CA ARG A 36 11.41 -7.68 29.44
C ARG A 36 11.61 -6.18 29.22
N GLU A 37 12.55 -5.57 29.93
CA GLU A 37 12.88 -4.15 29.75
C GLU A 37 13.49 -3.89 28.37
N LEU A 38 14.29 -4.81 27.82
CA LEU A 38 14.85 -4.69 26.48
C LEU A 38 13.77 -4.73 25.39
N VAL A 39 12.71 -5.54 25.57
CA VAL A 39 11.53 -5.51 24.70
C VAL A 39 10.83 -4.15 24.81
N THR A 40 10.60 -3.64 26.02
CA THR A 40 10.02 -2.30 26.22
C THR A 40 10.86 -1.20 25.58
N PHE A 41 12.19 -1.25 25.71
CA PHE A 41 13.12 -0.33 25.07
C PHE A 41 12.99 -0.39 23.54
N SER A 42 12.92 -1.61 22.99
CA SER A 42 12.75 -1.84 21.55
C SER A 42 11.39 -1.32 21.05
N ASP A 43 10.31 -1.49 21.82
CA ASP A 43 8.99 -1.00 21.47
C ASP A 43 8.90 0.53 21.51
N LEU A 44 9.59 1.18 22.45
CA LEU A 44 9.73 2.64 22.48
C LEU A 44 10.56 3.15 21.30
N LEU A 45 11.59 2.40 20.89
CA LEU A 45 12.35 2.68 19.67
C LEU A 45 11.56 2.38 18.38
N ARG A 46 10.59 1.45 18.39
CA ARG A 46 9.75 1.16 17.22
C ARG A 46 8.94 2.37 16.74
N ARG A 47 8.71 3.34 17.62
CA ARG A 47 8.13 4.64 17.25
C ARG A 47 9.03 5.45 16.29
N TRP A 48 10.29 5.04 16.14
CA TRP A 48 11.36 5.72 15.38
C TRP A 48 12.04 4.78 14.36
N CYS A 49 11.78 3.46 14.37
CA CYS A 49 12.39 2.48 13.46
C CYS A 49 11.63 1.14 13.33
N CYS A 50 12.01 0.32 12.34
CA CYS A 50 11.40 -0.99 12.07
C CYS A 50 12.20 -2.14 12.72
N LEU A 51 12.25 -2.16 14.05
CA LEU A 51 12.78 -3.30 14.82
C LEU A 51 11.75 -4.45 14.83
N ARG A 52 12.18 -5.69 14.57
CA ARG A 52 11.32 -6.87 14.72
C ARG A 52 11.15 -7.18 16.22
N ALA A 53 10.03 -7.80 16.59
CA ALA A 53 9.80 -8.21 17.97
C ALA A 53 10.79 -9.32 18.39
N GLY A 54 11.46 -9.15 19.53
CA GLY A 54 12.37 -10.17 20.09
C GLY A 54 13.79 -10.17 19.54
N GLU A 55 14.26 -9.06 18.95
CA GLU A 55 15.64 -8.94 18.48
C GLU A 55 16.67 -9.01 19.63
N ALA A 56 17.84 -9.60 19.33
CA ALA A 56 18.94 -9.69 20.28
C ALA A 56 19.50 -8.29 20.64
N LEU A 57 20.05 -8.14 21.85
CA LEU A 57 20.65 -6.89 22.35
C LEU A 57 21.58 -6.20 21.33
N GLN A 58 22.39 -6.98 20.62
CA GLN A 58 23.31 -6.48 19.60
C GLN A 58 22.57 -5.82 18.43
N ALA A 59 21.50 -6.45 17.93
CA ALA A 59 20.69 -5.91 16.84
C ALA A 59 19.97 -4.61 17.25
N VAL A 60 19.50 -4.54 18.50
CA VAL A 60 18.92 -3.32 19.07
C VAL A 60 19.95 -2.19 19.12
N VAL A 61 21.16 -2.45 19.66
CA VAL A 61 22.24 -1.44 19.72
C VAL A 61 22.68 -0.99 18.33
N TYR A 62 22.86 -1.93 17.40
CA TYR A 62 23.24 -1.60 16.03
C TYR A 62 22.18 -0.74 15.35
N SER A 63 20.91 -1.04 15.55
CA SER A 63 19.80 -0.20 15.05
C SER A 63 19.84 1.20 15.63
N VAL A 64 20.00 1.34 16.95
CA VAL A 64 20.14 2.66 17.62
C VAL A 64 21.28 3.46 17.02
N VAL A 65 22.43 2.84 16.76
CA VAL A 65 23.61 3.51 16.20
C VAL A 65 23.40 3.86 14.72
N LEU A 66 22.74 3.01 13.94
CA LEU A 66 22.43 3.27 12.53
C LEU A 66 21.35 4.32 12.31
N ILE A 67 20.51 4.60 13.32
CA ILE A 67 19.48 5.64 13.32
C ILE A 67 20.04 6.95 13.89
N GLY A 68 20.72 6.85 15.03
CA GLY A 68 21.15 7.98 15.83
C GLY A 68 22.52 8.55 15.48
N GLY A 69 23.38 7.77 14.81
CA GLY A 69 24.76 8.17 14.53
C GLY A 69 25.46 8.71 15.77
N ARG A 70 26.07 9.90 15.66
CA ARG A 70 26.70 10.68 16.75
C ARG A 70 25.77 10.97 17.93
N ARG A 71 24.45 10.92 17.77
CA ARG A 71 23.43 11.13 18.81
C ARG A 71 22.86 9.82 19.39
N SER A 72 23.43 8.67 19.04
CA SER A 72 22.96 7.36 19.53
C SER A 72 22.89 7.27 21.06
N VAL A 73 23.89 7.86 21.75
CA VAL A 73 23.92 7.97 23.22
C VAL A 73 22.79 8.85 23.75
N GLU A 74 22.57 10.02 23.15
CA GLU A 74 21.49 10.95 23.55
C GLU A 74 20.10 10.33 23.35
N LEU A 75 19.88 9.66 22.22
CA LEU A 75 18.63 8.94 21.95
C LEU A 75 18.41 7.82 22.98
N THR A 76 19.45 7.05 23.29
CA THR A 76 19.38 6.00 24.31
C THR A 76 19.02 6.58 25.67
N GLN A 77 19.64 7.69 26.07
CA GLN A 77 19.32 8.38 27.32
C GLN A 77 17.86 8.85 27.35
N GLN A 78 17.32 9.37 26.24
CA GLN A 78 15.90 9.79 26.17
C GLN A 78 14.96 8.60 26.38
N VAL A 79 15.23 7.47 25.73
CA VAL A 79 14.40 6.26 25.88
C VAL A 79 14.53 5.68 27.29
N LEU A 80 15.73 5.59 27.87
CA LEU A 80 15.93 5.11 29.23
C LEU A 80 15.23 6.00 30.28
N LYS A 81 15.23 7.33 30.10
CA LYS A 81 14.45 8.25 30.94
C LYS A 81 12.96 7.93 30.88
N SER A 82 12.41 7.65 29.70
CA SER A 82 11.00 7.29 29.56
C SER A 82 10.64 5.92 30.19
N MET A 83 11.63 5.07 30.42
CA MET A 83 11.51 3.80 31.14
C MET A 83 11.78 3.93 32.66
N ASN A 84 12.01 5.15 33.17
CA ASN A 84 12.44 5.41 34.55
C ASN A 84 13.76 4.75 34.96
N ARG A 85 14.64 4.41 34.01
CA ARG A 85 15.99 3.87 34.27
C ARG A 85 17.03 4.99 34.36
N THR A 86 16.85 5.90 35.31
CA THR A 86 17.77 7.03 35.54
C THR A 86 19.13 6.57 36.06
N ASP A 87 19.16 5.44 36.77
CA ASP A 87 20.39 4.75 37.22
C ASP A 87 21.37 4.49 36.08
N LEU A 88 20.86 4.02 34.93
CA LEU A 88 21.69 3.76 33.75
C LEU A 88 22.09 5.04 33.01
N VAL A 89 21.23 6.06 33.02
CA VAL A 89 21.53 7.36 32.42
C VAL A 89 22.68 8.05 33.16
N ASP A 90 22.65 8.03 34.50
CA ASP A 90 23.69 8.58 35.35
C ASP A 90 25.00 7.78 35.19
N ALA A 91 24.91 6.45 35.13
CA ALA A 91 26.07 5.57 34.88
C ALA A 91 26.74 5.78 33.50
N MET A 92 26.01 6.29 32.50
CA MET A 92 26.57 6.69 31.20
C MET A 92 27.27 8.05 31.26
N GLN A 93 26.82 8.96 32.13
CA GLN A 93 27.40 10.30 32.29
C GLN A 93 28.65 10.29 33.18
N ASP A 94 28.64 9.48 34.24
CA ASP A 94 29.73 9.40 35.22
C ASP A 94 30.90 8.50 34.75
N GLY A 95 30.80 7.91 33.56
CA GLY A 95 31.80 6.99 33.00
C GLY A 95 31.91 5.64 33.73
N SER A 96 31.12 5.40 34.79
CA SER A 96 31.13 4.17 35.60
C SER A 96 30.86 2.89 34.78
N SER A 97 30.02 3.00 33.74
CA SER A 97 29.75 1.91 32.79
C SER A 97 30.97 1.49 31.95
N THR A 98 31.97 2.36 31.74
CA THR A 98 33.21 2.00 31.03
C THR A 98 34.15 1.11 31.85
N ALA A 99 33.93 0.99 33.17
CA ALA A 99 34.73 0.15 34.07
C ALA A 99 34.44 -1.35 33.94
N LYS A 100 33.33 -1.75 33.30
CA LYS A 100 32.98 -3.16 33.00
C LYS A 100 33.26 -3.54 31.54
N LYS A 101 34.45 -3.21 31.01
CA LYS A 101 34.81 -3.53 29.63
C LYS A 101 34.98 -5.05 29.43
N LYS A 102 33.91 -5.78 29.12
CA LYS A 102 34.03 -7.13 28.56
C LYS A 102 34.76 -7.01 27.22
N ARG A 103 35.94 -7.63 27.08
CA ARG A 103 36.56 -7.79 25.76
C ARG A 103 35.60 -8.63 24.91
N PHE A 104 35.11 -8.04 23.83
CA PHE A 104 34.33 -8.75 22.82
C PHE A 104 35.28 -9.62 21.97
N ASP A 105 34.80 -10.75 21.46
CA ASP A 105 35.61 -11.62 20.59
C ASP A 105 35.93 -10.91 19.26
N ASP A 106 37.02 -11.31 18.59
CA ASP A 106 37.54 -10.65 17.37
C ASP A 106 36.47 -10.50 16.26
N LEU A 107 35.56 -11.46 16.14
CA LEU A 107 34.45 -11.42 15.18
C LEU A 107 33.43 -10.32 15.52
N GLN A 108 33.14 -10.11 16.80
CA GLN A 108 32.23 -9.07 17.28
C GLN A 108 32.88 -7.68 17.21
N SER A 109 34.19 -7.58 17.44
CA SER A 109 34.95 -6.34 17.23
C SER A 109 34.96 -5.90 15.76
N ALA A 110 35.07 -6.84 14.83
CA ALA A 110 34.99 -6.54 13.40
C ALA A 110 33.60 -6.01 12.99
N GLU A 111 32.52 -6.60 13.53
CA GLU A 111 31.15 -6.16 13.25
C GLU A 111 30.83 -4.79 13.86
N ILE A 112 31.30 -4.54 15.09
CA ILE A 112 31.22 -3.21 15.72
C ILE A 112 31.89 -2.16 14.82
N HIS A 113 33.11 -2.44 14.35
CA HIS A 113 33.85 -1.51 13.49
C HIS A 113 33.10 -1.22 12.17
N ARG A 114 32.49 -2.24 11.56
CA ARG A 114 31.64 -2.08 10.36
C ARG A 114 30.41 -1.21 10.62
N VAL A 115 29.63 -1.51 11.66
CA VAL A 115 28.43 -0.74 12.01
C VAL A 115 28.81 0.72 12.32
N SER A 116 29.91 0.94 13.03
CA SER A 116 30.44 2.27 13.30
C SER A 116 30.86 3.01 12.03
N ALA A 117 31.53 2.34 11.09
CA ALA A 117 31.89 2.93 9.80
C ALA A 117 30.63 3.37 9.02
N VAL A 118 29.59 2.53 9.00
CA VAL A 118 28.31 2.87 8.36
C VAL A 118 27.64 4.06 9.01
N ALA A 119 27.58 4.10 10.35
CA ALA A 119 26.99 5.22 11.08
C ALA A 119 27.72 6.54 10.80
N VAL A 120 29.06 6.53 10.80
CA VAL A 120 29.88 7.72 10.47
C VAL A 120 29.65 8.16 9.02
N MET A 121 29.51 7.23 8.08
CA MET A 121 29.20 7.56 6.68
C MET A 121 27.82 8.18 6.52
N LYS A 122 26.80 7.66 7.22
CA LYS A 122 25.45 8.24 7.23
C LYS A 122 25.45 9.66 7.82
N ASP A 123 26.15 9.88 8.92
CA ASP A 123 26.27 11.21 9.53
C ASP A 123 26.98 12.21 8.63
N LEU A 124 28.05 11.78 7.95
CA LEU A 124 28.75 12.62 6.98
C LEU A 124 27.84 13.00 5.81
N LEU A 125 27.09 12.03 5.26
CA LEU A 125 26.16 12.31 4.18
C LEU A 125 25.05 13.26 4.65
N LEU A 126 24.53 13.07 5.85
CA LEU A 126 23.56 13.98 6.45
C LEU A 126 24.13 15.40 6.58
N GLU A 127 25.37 15.54 7.05
CA GLU A 127 26.08 16.83 7.17
C GLU A 127 26.21 17.53 5.80
N ILE A 128 26.59 16.79 4.77
CA ILE A 128 26.68 17.31 3.40
C ILE A 128 25.31 17.73 2.88
N LEU A 129 24.27 16.94 3.10
CA LEU A 129 22.90 17.29 2.68
C LEU A 129 22.37 18.49 3.47
N THR A 130 22.80 18.71 4.73
CA THR A 130 22.43 19.91 5.49
C THR A 130 23.07 21.19 4.94
N ASP A 131 24.20 21.08 4.25
CA ASP A 131 24.85 22.21 3.58
C ASP A 131 24.19 22.60 2.23
N LEU A 132 23.25 21.80 1.73
CA LEU A 132 22.42 22.13 0.58
C LEU A 132 21.26 23.05 0.98
N LYS A 133 21.03 24.10 0.21
CA LYS A 133 19.82 24.93 0.29
C LYS A 133 18.59 24.09 -0.03
N GLU A 134 17.41 24.49 0.43
CA GLU A 134 16.16 23.76 0.17
C GLU A 134 15.91 23.50 -1.32
N VAL A 135 16.15 24.51 -2.16
CA VAL A 135 16.03 24.39 -3.62
C VAL A 135 17.00 23.34 -4.19
N GLU A 136 18.25 23.34 -3.72
CA GLU A 136 19.28 22.38 -4.15
C GLU A 136 18.97 20.97 -3.62
N PHE A 137 18.37 20.86 -2.44
CA PHE A 137 17.95 19.59 -1.86
C PHE A 137 16.80 18.97 -2.66
N TRP A 138 15.86 19.78 -3.17
CA TRP A 138 14.84 19.30 -4.11
C TRP A 138 15.45 18.79 -5.42
N LYS A 139 16.42 19.51 -5.98
CA LYS A 139 17.17 19.06 -7.17
C LYS A 139 17.95 17.78 -6.88
N PHE A 140 18.56 17.67 -5.71
CA PHE A 140 19.28 16.46 -5.28
C PHE A 140 18.37 15.23 -5.30
N LYS A 141 17.15 15.31 -4.75
CA LYS A 141 16.19 14.20 -4.77
C LYS A 141 15.86 13.75 -6.20
N TRP A 142 15.64 14.71 -7.11
CA TRP A 142 15.33 14.41 -8.51
C TRP A 142 16.52 13.79 -9.23
N PHE A 143 17.72 14.36 -9.08
CA PHE A 143 18.93 13.86 -9.72
C PHE A 143 19.37 12.51 -9.16
N LEU A 144 19.11 12.25 -7.87
CA LEU A 144 19.28 10.94 -7.25
C LEU A 144 18.43 9.88 -7.97
N GLN A 145 17.14 10.14 -8.19
CA GLN A 145 16.25 9.23 -8.89
C GLN A 145 16.75 8.93 -10.31
N LEU A 146 17.11 9.98 -11.06
CA LEU A 146 17.66 9.86 -12.41
C LEU A 146 18.94 9.03 -12.45
N THR A 147 19.82 9.23 -11.47
CA THR A 147 21.10 8.53 -11.37
C THR A 147 20.90 7.06 -11.01
N GLN A 148 20.04 6.76 -10.03
CA GLN A 148 19.68 5.39 -9.66
C GLN A 148 19.08 4.63 -10.85
N PHE A 149 18.18 5.29 -11.59
CA PHE A 149 17.59 4.73 -12.80
C PHE A 149 18.63 4.40 -13.86
N GLN A 150 19.51 5.36 -14.19
CA GLN A 150 20.54 5.18 -15.21
C GLN A 150 21.54 4.08 -14.84
N GLN A 151 21.85 3.92 -13.54
CA GLN A 151 22.77 2.90 -13.04
C GLN A 151 22.10 1.54 -12.78
N ALA A 152 20.80 1.40 -13.04
CA ALA A 152 20.00 0.22 -12.72
C ALA A 152 20.10 -0.21 -11.24
N LEU A 153 20.21 0.76 -10.34
CA LEU A 153 20.15 0.53 -8.89
C LEU A 153 18.69 0.41 -8.45
N PRO A 154 18.41 -0.25 -7.30
CA PRO A 154 17.13 -0.09 -6.63
C PRO A 154 16.83 1.40 -6.47
N GLN A 155 15.71 1.85 -7.04
CA GLN A 155 15.32 3.25 -7.03
C GLN A 155 14.52 3.54 -5.77
N VAL A 156 14.79 4.68 -5.13
CA VAL A 156 13.88 5.19 -4.09
C VAL A 156 12.64 5.76 -4.79
N PRO A 157 11.42 5.31 -4.46
CA PRO A 157 10.20 5.81 -5.09
C PRO A 157 10.08 7.33 -4.99
N TRP A 158 9.61 7.98 -6.05
CA TRP A 158 9.45 9.44 -6.03
C TRP A 158 8.49 9.88 -4.93
N SER A 159 7.40 9.14 -4.74
CA SER A 159 6.44 9.37 -3.65
C SER A 159 7.08 9.50 -2.27
N ALA A 160 8.09 8.68 -1.98
CA ALA A 160 8.85 8.75 -0.75
C ALA A 160 9.86 9.91 -0.76
N LEU A 161 10.56 10.13 -1.88
CA LEU A 161 11.52 11.22 -2.04
C LEU A 161 10.88 12.60 -1.85
N GLN A 162 9.68 12.81 -2.38
CA GLN A 162 8.98 14.09 -2.39
C GLN A 162 8.88 14.68 -0.97
N PHE A 163 8.44 13.87 0.00
CA PHE A 163 8.20 14.31 1.37
C PHE A 163 9.36 14.01 2.34
N ALA A 164 10.42 13.33 1.87
CA ALA A 164 11.54 12.99 2.71
C ALA A 164 12.31 14.21 3.21
N ASN A 165 12.53 14.28 4.51
CA ASN A 165 13.55 15.18 5.06
C ASN A 165 14.96 14.60 4.83
N ARG A 166 16.01 15.38 5.14
CA ARG A 166 17.41 14.98 4.91
C ARG A 166 17.78 13.66 5.60
N THR A 167 17.34 13.46 6.84
CA THR A 167 17.60 12.23 7.60
C THR A 167 16.93 11.00 6.98
N GLN A 168 15.66 11.14 6.61
CA GLN A 168 14.90 10.08 5.92
C GLN A 168 15.56 9.74 4.58
N LEU A 169 16.00 10.75 3.83
CA LEU A 169 16.67 10.54 2.54
C LEU A 169 17.96 9.73 2.69
N VAL A 170 18.81 10.04 3.67
CA VAL A 170 20.04 9.26 3.95
C VAL A 170 19.69 7.80 4.24
N GLY A 171 18.67 7.55 5.06
CA GLY A 171 18.19 6.20 5.36
C GLY A 171 17.77 5.44 4.10
N MET A 172 16.95 6.07 3.25
CA MET A 172 16.47 5.46 2.00
C MET A 172 17.58 5.25 0.97
N MET A 173 18.51 6.19 0.83
CA MET A 173 19.69 6.03 -0.01
C MET A 173 20.54 4.84 0.44
N TRP A 174 20.75 4.70 1.75
CA TRP A 174 21.51 3.57 2.28
C TRP A 174 20.81 2.23 2.03
N ALA A 175 19.50 2.17 2.25
CA ALA A 175 18.72 0.96 2.02
C ALA A 175 18.71 0.55 0.53
N SER A 176 18.72 1.52 -0.38
CA SER A 176 18.66 1.26 -1.83
C SER A 176 20.01 0.89 -2.47
N CYS A 177 21.13 1.43 -2.01
CA CYS A 177 22.43 1.20 -2.67
C CYS A 177 23.60 0.81 -1.74
N GLY A 178 23.36 0.68 -0.43
CA GLY A 178 24.34 0.19 0.55
C GLY A 178 25.65 0.96 0.50
N GLU A 179 26.77 0.24 0.41
CA GLU A 179 28.12 0.81 0.36
C GLU A 179 28.37 1.73 -0.86
N ARG A 180 27.53 1.67 -1.91
CA ARG A 180 27.60 2.57 -3.07
C ARG A 180 26.99 3.95 -2.81
N CYS A 181 26.39 4.18 -1.64
CA CYS A 181 25.69 5.41 -1.30
C CYS A 181 26.55 6.67 -1.42
N LEU A 182 27.83 6.62 -1.02
CA LEU A 182 28.72 7.78 -1.13
C LEU A 182 29.11 8.08 -2.58
N ALA A 183 29.40 7.06 -3.39
CA ALA A 183 29.71 7.24 -4.80
C ALA A 183 28.49 7.76 -5.58
N LEU A 184 27.29 7.29 -5.21
CA LEU A 184 26.04 7.80 -5.76
C LEU A 184 25.82 9.27 -5.39
N ALA A 185 26.02 9.64 -4.12
CA ALA A 185 25.91 11.02 -3.66
C ALA A 185 26.94 11.93 -4.35
N GLU A 186 28.19 11.48 -4.51
CA GLU A 186 29.24 12.19 -5.23
C GLU A 186 28.81 12.53 -6.66
N GLU A 187 28.26 11.56 -7.40
CA GLU A 187 27.80 11.76 -8.77
C GLU A 187 26.63 12.76 -8.84
N VAL A 188 25.67 12.66 -7.92
CA VAL A 188 24.52 13.58 -7.85
C VAL A 188 24.98 15.00 -7.50
N LEU A 189 25.94 15.16 -6.58
CA LEU A 189 26.49 16.47 -6.22
C LEU A 189 27.28 17.10 -7.38
N MET A 190 27.97 16.29 -8.18
CA MET A 190 28.60 16.74 -9.42
C MET A 190 27.57 17.22 -10.44
N ASP A 191 26.44 16.53 -10.58
CA ASP A 191 25.34 16.97 -11.46
C ASP A 191 24.69 18.28 -10.99
N LEU A 192 24.73 18.56 -9.68
CA LEU A 192 24.31 19.83 -9.07
C LEU A 192 25.37 20.93 -9.13
N ASP A 193 26.53 20.68 -9.76
CA ASP A 193 27.70 21.57 -9.76
C ASP A 193 28.25 21.91 -8.35
N ARG A 194 27.96 21.09 -7.32
CA ARG A 194 28.43 21.28 -5.93
C ARG A 194 29.76 20.57 -5.66
N SER A 195 30.78 20.94 -6.45
CA SER A 195 32.15 20.41 -6.28
C SER A 195 32.73 20.73 -4.90
N ASP A 196 32.32 21.85 -4.30
CA ASP A 196 32.70 22.28 -2.94
C ASP A 196 32.28 21.27 -1.86
N LEU A 197 31.14 20.60 -2.05
CA LEU A 197 30.64 19.58 -1.14
C LEU A 197 31.23 18.20 -1.45
N VAL A 198 31.52 17.91 -2.71
CA VAL A 198 32.22 16.67 -3.10
C VAL A 198 33.60 16.59 -2.44
N GLU A 199 34.31 17.71 -2.29
CA GLU A 199 35.60 17.73 -1.59
C GLU A 199 35.53 17.30 -0.12
N LYS A 200 34.34 17.34 0.50
CA LYS A 200 34.13 16.89 1.89
C LYS A 200 33.97 15.37 1.99
N LEU A 201 33.69 14.67 0.88
CA LEU A 201 33.59 13.22 0.86
C LEU A 201 34.98 12.58 0.96
N PRO A 202 35.15 11.51 1.76
CA PRO A 202 36.38 10.75 1.78
C PRO A 202 36.65 10.20 0.38
N LEU A 203 37.92 10.19 -0.02
CA LEU A 203 38.33 9.64 -1.31
C LEU A 203 38.04 8.13 -1.28
N VAL A 204 36.91 7.70 -1.86
CA VAL A 204 36.60 6.29 -1.97
C VAL A 204 37.66 5.68 -2.88
N SER A 205 38.55 4.86 -2.31
CA SER A 205 39.54 4.13 -3.10
C SER A 205 38.81 3.39 -4.22
N SER A 206 39.17 3.72 -5.45
CA SER A 206 38.39 3.47 -6.65
C SER A 206 38.37 1.99 -7.08
N SER A 207 37.82 1.10 -6.25
CA SER A 207 37.69 -0.33 -6.57
C SER A 207 36.32 -0.70 -7.17
N ALA A 208 35.37 0.23 -7.25
CA ALA A 208 34.06 -0.02 -7.84
C ALA A 208 33.63 1.08 -8.83
N LYS A 209 34.52 1.48 -9.74
CA LYS A 209 34.12 2.21 -10.96
C LYS A 209 33.49 1.26 -11.98
N GLY A 210 32.47 0.53 -11.56
CA GLY A 210 31.54 -0.11 -12.49
C GLY A 210 30.46 0.88 -12.87
N LYS A 211 30.78 1.96 -13.61
CA LYS A 211 29.76 2.79 -14.25
C LYS A 211 29.05 1.91 -15.28
N ARG A 212 27.99 1.22 -14.88
CA ARG A 212 27.11 0.48 -15.77
C ARG A 212 25.97 1.42 -16.14
N CYS A 213 25.91 1.85 -17.39
CA CYS A 213 24.78 2.63 -17.89
C CYS A 213 23.70 1.67 -18.41
N LEU A 214 22.44 1.96 -18.13
CA LEU A 214 21.29 1.22 -18.67
C LEU A 214 21.32 1.14 -20.21
N SER A 215 21.77 2.21 -20.87
CA SER A 215 21.93 2.26 -22.33
C SER A 215 23.03 1.33 -22.86
N ASP A 216 24.01 0.97 -22.03
CA ASP A 216 25.03 -0.04 -22.37
C ASP A 216 24.48 -1.47 -22.16
N LEU A 217 23.51 -1.63 -21.27
CA LEU A 217 22.83 -2.90 -21.03
C LEU A 217 21.80 -3.23 -22.12
N TRP A 218 21.24 -2.21 -22.77
CA TRP A 218 20.16 -2.33 -23.77
C TRP A 218 20.52 -1.64 -25.10
N PRO A 219 21.13 -2.37 -26.05
CA PRO A 219 21.50 -1.82 -27.36
C PRO A 219 20.33 -1.21 -28.12
N ASP A 220 19.14 -1.80 -28.02
CA ASP A 220 17.92 -1.32 -28.69
C ASP A 220 17.42 0.02 -28.14
N LEU A 221 17.76 0.33 -26.88
CA LEU A 221 17.45 1.62 -26.26
C LEU A 221 18.39 2.73 -26.74
N LYS A 222 19.60 2.37 -27.18
CA LYS A 222 20.68 3.33 -27.50
C LYS A 222 20.27 4.33 -28.57
N GLN A 223 19.52 3.90 -29.59
CA GLN A 223 19.04 4.81 -30.63
C GLN A 223 17.94 5.72 -30.08
N LYS A 224 16.93 5.17 -29.38
CA LYS A 224 15.87 5.97 -28.74
C LYS A 224 16.41 7.02 -27.77
N VAL A 225 17.46 6.68 -27.00
CA VAL A 225 18.14 7.64 -26.11
C VAL A 225 18.77 8.78 -26.90
N LYS A 226 19.46 8.49 -28.01
CA LYS A 226 20.04 9.53 -28.88
C LYS A 226 18.95 10.41 -29.50
N ASP A 227 17.83 9.82 -29.89
CA ASP A 227 16.71 10.57 -30.47
C ASP A 227 16.13 11.52 -29.41
N VAL A 228 15.90 11.05 -28.18
CA VAL A 228 15.44 11.92 -27.08
C VAL A 228 16.48 12.98 -26.71
N GLU A 229 17.78 12.66 -26.71
CA GLU A 229 18.83 13.66 -26.50
C GLU A 229 18.82 14.77 -27.57
N SER A 230 18.53 14.42 -28.82
CA SER A 230 18.41 15.40 -29.90
C SER A 230 17.21 16.33 -29.70
N VAL A 231 16.10 15.79 -29.18
CA VAL A 231 14.91 16.57 -28.83
C VAL A 231 15.16 17.51 -27.67
N ILE A 232 15.86 17.07 -26.62
CA ILE A 232 16.25 17.96 -25.51
C ILE A 232 17.10 19.12 -26.04
N LYS A 233 18.08 18.84 -26.91
CA LYS A 233 18.93 19.89 -27.49
C LYS A 233 18.13 20.88 -28.33
N LEU A 234 17.25 20.38 -29.20
CA LEU A 234 16.37 21.21 -30.00
C LEU A 234 15.53 22.14 -29.12
N LEU A 235 14.89 21.62 -28.07
CA LEU A 235 14.09 22.45 -27.17
C LEU A 235 14.93 23.50 -26.42
N LEU A 236 16.16 23.16 -26.03
CA LEU A 236 17.05 24.12 -25.36
C LEU A 236 17.58 25.20 -26.30
N GLU A 237 17.91 24.85 -27.55
CA GLU A 237 18.39 25.79 -28.58
C GLU A 237 17.26 26.77 -28.96
N GLU A 238 16.05 26.28 -29.22
CA GLU A 238 14.93 27.14 -29.61
C GLU A 238 14.40 28.02 -28.48
N LEU A 239 14.66 27.66 -27.23
CA LEU A 239 14.26 28.43 -26.06
C LEU A 239 15.42 29.23 -25.45
N GLU A 240 16.60 29.28 -26.07
CA GLU A 240 17.78 29.96 -25.48
C GLU A 240 17.52 31.45 -25.19
N ASP A 241 16.74 32.12 -26.04
CA ASP A 241 16.45 33.55 -25.98
C ASP A 241 15.17 33.91 -25.19
N VAL A 242 14.55 32.96 -24.48
CA VAL A 242 13.33 33.24 -23.72
C VAL A 242 13.60 34.05 -22.45
N THR A 243 12.66 34.91 -22.08
CA THR A 243 12.81 35.75 -20.88
C THR A 243 12.60 34.94 -19.60
N VAL A 244 13.08 35.45 -18.46
CA VAL A 244 12.80 34.85 -17.13
C VAL A 244 11.30 34.77 -16.85
N GLN A 245 10.53 35.74 -17.37
CA GLN A 245 9.08 35.72 -17.28
C GLN A 245 8.49 34.56 -18.09
N ASP A 246 9.00 34.31 -19.30
CA ASP A 246 8.55 33.18 -20.12
C ASP A 246 8.81 31.83 -19.46
N VAL A 247 9.98 31.65 -18.83
CA VAL A 247 10.27 30.44 -18.06
C VAL A 247 9.26 30.29 -16.91
N THR A 248 8.94 31.38 -16.23
CA THR A 248 7.96 31.40 -15.14
C THR A 248 6.56 31.05 -15.66
N ASP A 249 6.17 31.58 -16.81
CA ASP A 249 4.87 31.34 -17.42
C ASP A 249 4.75 29.92 -17.96
N ILE A 250 5.80 29.38 -18.59
CA ILE A 250 5.90 27.96 -19.00
C ILE A 250 5.74 27.07 -17.76
N ARG A 251 6.48 27.37 -16.69
CA ARG A 251 6.42 26.63 -15.43
C ARG A 251 5.01 26.65 -14.83
N ASN A 252 4.38 27.81 -14.80
CA ASN A 252 3.03 27.96 -14.29
C ASN A 252 2.04 27.18 -15.16
N ALA A 253 2.11 27.31 -16.49
CA ALA A 253 1.25 26.58 -17.43
C ALA A 253 1.38 25.06 -17.28
N LEU A 254 2.61 24.55 -17.12
CA LEU A 254 2.89 23.14 -16.80
C LEU A 254 2.33 22.69 -15.46
N SER A 255 2.22 23.61 -14.50
CA SER A 255 1.71 23.34 -13.16
C SER A 255 0.19 23.19 -13.11
N TRP A 256 -0.53 23.76 -14.08
CA TRP A 256 -1.99 23.68 -14.19
C TRP A 256 -2.49 22.47 -14.99
N ASP A 257 -1.60 21.74 -15.67
CA ASP A 257 -2.00 20.52 -16.37
C ASP A 257 -2.47 19.44 -15.38
N SER A 258 -3.72 19.04 -15.54
CA SER A 258 -4.40 18.11 -14.64
C SER A 258 -3.84 16.69 -14.79
N PHE A 259 -2.93 16.30 -13.89
CA PHE A 259 -2.61 14.89 -13.68
C PHE A 259 -3.69 14.23 -12.82
N HIS A 260 -4.17 13.05 -13.22
CA HIS A 260 -5.08 12.23 -12.40
C HIS A 260 -4.40 11.59 -11.17
N CYS A 261 -3.14 11.96 -10.93
CA CYS A 261 -2.21 11.33 -10.02
C CYS A 261 -1.51 12.40 -9.16
N PRO A 262 -2.04 12.72 -7.96
CA PRO A 262 -1.64 13.90 -7.20
C PRO A 262 -0.17 13.88 -6.74
N TYR A 263 0.44 12.69 -6.58
CA TYR A 263 1.83 12.50 -6.17
C TYR A 263 2.86 12.60 -7.31
N LEU A 264 2.41 12.60 -8.57
CA LEU A 264 3.26 12.80 -9.76
C LEU A 264 3.09 14.17 -10.41
N SER A 265 2.35 15.08 -9.76
CA SER A 265 2.10 16.41 -10.29
C SER A 265 3.42 17.16 -10.53
N LEU A 266 3.61 17.58 -11.79
CA LEU A 266 4.70 18.44 -12.23
C LEU A 266 4.79 19.75 -11.44
N CYS A 267 3.64 20.26 -10.99
CA CYS A 267 3.51 21.49 -10.22
C CYS A 267 4.44 21.49 -8.99
N TRP A 268 4.40 20.45 -8.16
CA TRP A 268 5.20 20.37 -6.94
C TRP A 268 6.70 20.28 -7.22
N ARG A 269 7.10 19.57 -8.29
CA ARG A 269 8.51 19.49 -8.70
C ARG A 269 9.04 20.85 -9.13
N LEU A 270 8.32 21.47 -10.07
CA LEU A 270 8.71 22.75 -10.65
C LEU A 270 8.77 23.88 -9.62
N LEU A 271 7.78 23.94 -8.72
CA LEU A 271 7.73 24.92 -7.63
C LEU A 271 8.82 24.65 -6.58
N GLY A 272 8.99 23.40 -6.15
CA GLY A 272 9.93 23.03 -5.09
C GLY A 272 11.40 23.27 -5.48
N MET A 273 11.76 23.03 -6.74
CA MET A 273 13.14 23.19 -7.22
C MET A 273 13.44 24.55 -7.85
N ASN A 274 12.46 25.45 -7.94
CA ASN A 274 12.56 26.71 -8.68
C ASN A 274 13.29 26.52 -10.03
N ALA A 275 12.76 25.59 -10.84
CA ALA A 275 13.45 25.09 -12.03
C ALA A 275 13.85 26.21 -12.99
N ASP A 276 15.09 26.19 -13.47
CA ASP A 276 15.50 27.03 -14.59
C ASP A 276 14.95 26.47 -15.92
N LEU A 277 15.26 27.13 -17.04
CA LEU A 277 14.82 26.68 -18.35
C LEU A 277 15.31 25.25 -18.67
N GLN A 278 16.58 24.95 -18.36
CA GLN A 278 17.16 23.65 -18.65
C GLN A 278 16.44 22.56 -17.87
N GLU A 279 16.23 22.77 -16.58
CA GLU A 279 15.52 21.87 -15.69
C GLU A 279 14.04 21.71 -16.08
N THR A 280 13.41 22.80 -16.51
CA THR A 280 12.02 22.78 -16.99
C THR A 280 11.88 21.94 -18.25
N VAL A 281 12.77 22.11 -19.23
CA VAL A 281 12.80 21.29 -20.47
C VAL A 281 13.09 19.82 -20.14
N LEU A 282 14.06 19.55 -19.29
CA LEU A 282 14.40 18.18 -18.87
C LEU A 282 13.22 17.49 -18.18
N LEU A 283 12.51 18.19 -17.29
CA LEU A 283 11.35 17.65 -16.59
C LEU A 283 10.15 17.44 -17.53
N LEU A 284 9.94 18.35 -18.48
CA LEU A 284 8.95 18.21 -19.55
C LEU A 284 9.24 16.96 -20.40
N VAL A 285 10.49 16.74 -20.80
CA VAL A 285 10.90 15.56 -21.58
C VAL A 285 10.77 14.27 -20.76
N GLN A 286 11.15 14.28 -19.48
CA GLN A 286 10.95 13.13 -18.58
C GLN A 286 9.48 12.74 -18.46
N THR A 287 8.57 13.71 -18.48
CA THR A 287 7.15 13.50 -18.20
C THR A 287 6.37 13.17 -19.47
N PHE A 288 6.54 13.98 -20.52
CA PHE A 288 5.86 13.82 -21.80
C PHE A 288 6.73 13.04 -22.81
N SER A 289 7.35 11.96 -22.34
CA SER A 289 8.41 11.20 -23.04
C SER A 289 8.15 10.77 -24.48
N GLN A 290 6.88 10.67 -24.94
CA GLN A 290 6.57 10.38 -26.34
C GLN A 290 6.43 11.61 -27.24
N ARG A 291 5.99 12.75 -26.70
CA ARG A 291 5.62 13.95 -27.48
C ARG A 291 5.98 15.25 -26.74
N PRO A 292 7.25 15.45 -26.37
CA PRO A 292 7.65 16.64 -25.63
C PRO A 292 7.57 17.92 -26.49
N VAL A 293 7.84 17.83 -27.80
CA VAL A 293 7.75 18.99 -28.71
C VAL A 293 6.30 19.42 -28.86
N ASP A 294 5.39 18.50 -29.21
CA ASP A 294 3.96 18.79 -29.32
C ASP A 294 3.41 19.41 -28.03
N LYS A 295 3.86 18.92 -26.87
CA LYS A 295 3.43 19.47 -25.58
C LYS A 295 3.97 20.89 -25.34
N MET A 296 5.21 21.17 -25.74
CA MET A 296 5.78 22.51 -25.69
C MET A 296 5.03 23.46 -26.62
N GLU A 297 4.71 23.04 -27.84
CA GLU A 297 3.91 23.83 -28.79
C GLU A 297 2.51 24.14 -28.23
N GLU A 298 1.84 23.17 -27.62
CA GLU A 298 0.55 23.36 -26.95
C GLU A 298 0.65 24.38 -25.80
N LEU A 299 1.71 24.32 -24.99
CA LEU A 299 1.96 25.25 -23.89
C LEU A 299 2.20 26.67 -24.40
N LEU A 300 3.10 26.84 -25.37
CA LEU A 300 3.43 28.14 -25.95
C LEU A 300 2.24 28.76 -26.68
N SER A 301 1.39 27.94 -27.29
CA SER A 301 0.11 28.38 -27.88
C SER A 301 -0.84 28.90 -26.81
N ARG A 302 -0.98 28.20 -25.67
CA ARG A 302 -1.79 28.67 -24.52
C ARG A 302 -1.25 29.97 -23.92
N MET A 303 0.07 30.14 -23.93
CA MET A 303 0.75 31.36 -23.49
C MET A 303 0.70 32.50 -24.52
N GLN A 304 0.10 32.30 -25.69
CA GLN A 304 0.07 33.27 -26.78
C GLN A 304 1.46 33.73 -27.24
N ARG A 305 2.42 32.79 -27.35
CA ARG A 305 3.77 33.00 -27.88
C ARG A 305 3.96 32.39 -29.27
N PRO A 306 3.30 32.92 -30.32
CA PRO A 306 3.35 32.37 -31.67
C PRO A 306 4.74 32.47 -32.30
N ASP A 307 5.57 33.42 -31.84
CA ASP A 307 6.97 33.56 -32.20
C ASP A 307 7.79 32.31 -31.86
N LEU A 308 7.61 31.78 -30.64
CA LEU A 308 8.28 30.57 -30.16
C LEU A 308 7.70 29.29 -30.78
N VAL A 309 6.37 29.24 -30.99
CA VAL A 309 5.72 28.13 -31.71
C VAL A 309 6.26 28.04 -33.15
N PHE A 310 6.38 29.16 -33.85
CA PHE A 310 6.90 29.18 -35.21
C PHE A 310 8.39 28.78 -35.27
N ALA A 311 9.18 29.16 -34.27
CA ALA A 311 10.59 28.75 -34.15
C ALA A 311 10.73 27.22 -34.03
N LEU A 312 9.92 26.59 -33.17
CA LEU A 312 9.86 25.13 -33.01
C LEU A 312 9.43 24.41 -34.30
N ILE A 313 8.36 24.87 -34.96
CA ILE A 313 7.88 24.25 -36.21
C ILE A 313 8.97 24.28 -37.29
N ARG A 314 9.66 25.41 -37.46
CA ARG A 314 10.69 25.61 -38.48
C ARG A 314 11.96 24.79 -38.24
N SER A 315 12.30 24.50 -36.99
CA SER A 315 13.53 23.77 -36.62
C SER A 315 13.41 22.25 -36.79
N THR A 316 12.19 21.69 -36.71
CA THR A 316 11.94 20.27 -37.04
C THR A 316 12.35 19.87 -38.47
N GLU A 317 12.52 20.85 -39.37
CA GLU A 317 12.92 20.66 -40.76
C GLU A 317 14.45 20.66 -40.99
N LYS A 318 15.27 21.06 -40.00
CA LYS A 318 16.75 21.16 -40.14
C LYS A 318 17.48 20.23 -39.17
N LYS A 319 18.41 19.42 -39.68
CA LYS A 319 19.32 18.60 -38.86
C LYS A 319 20.39 19.49 -38.22
N HIS A 320 20.36 19.60 -36.88
CA HIS A 320 21.35 20.34 -36.10
C HIS A 320 22.56 19.49 -35.67
N VAL A 321 23.74 20.13 -35.65
CA VAL A 321 25.03 19.59 -35.18
C VAL A 321 25.36 20.23 -33.83
N VAL A 322 25.71 19.39 -32.86
CA VAL A 322 25.65 19.68 -31.42
C VAL A 322 26.91 20.36 -30.86
N GLY A 323 26.71 21.44 -30.08
CA GLY A 323 27.69 22.00 -29.15
C GLY A 323 27.75 21.25 -27.79
N LYS A 324 28.95 21.18 -27.18
CA LYS A 324 29.19 20.51 -25.90
C LYS A 324 28.81 21.41 -24.71
N ARG A 325 27.66 21.19 -24.07
CA ARG A 325 27.48 21.54 -22.64
C ARG A 325 26.51 20.57 -21.94
N LYS A 326 26.97 20.06 -20.78
CA LYS A 326 26.30 19.17 -19.79
C LYS A 326 25.56 17.92 -20.32
N SER A 327 26.28 17.02 -20.98
CA SER A 327 25.69 15.79 -21.55
C SER A 327 25.22 14.74 -20.53
N ALA A 328 25.67 14.78 -19.27
CA ALA A 328 25.40 13.70 -18.30
C ALA A 328 23.94 13.66 -17.83
N LEU A 329 23.41 14.78 -17.34
CA LEU A 329 22.01 14.88 -16.88
C LEU A 329 21.02 14.69 -18.04
N MET A 330 21.34 15.24 -19.21
CA MET A 330 20.55 15.03 -20.43
C MET A 330 20.46 13.55 -20.80
N GLN A 331 21.58 12.83 -20.75
CA GLN A 331 21.62 11.39 -21.01
C GLN A 331 20.79 10.62 -19.98
N LYS A 332 20.83 10.99 -18.69
CA LYS A 332 20.01 10.38 -17.63
C LYS A 332 18.52 10.52 -17.92
N VAL A 333 18.07 11.74 -18.24
CA VAL A 333 16.68 12.03 -18.59
C VAL A 333 16.28 11.31 -19.87
N ALA A 334 17.11 11.35 -20.91
CA ALA A 334 16.86 10.67 -22.17
C ALA A 334 16.74 9.15 -21.99
N THR A 335 17.54 8.56 -21.09
CA THR A 335 17.47 7.14 -20.74
C THR A 335 16.12 6.80 -20.11
N MET A 336 15.67 7.57 -19.10
CA MET A 336 14.37 7.33 -18.46
C MET A 336 13.20 7.55 -19.42
N ALA A 337 13.22 8.63 -20.21
CA ALA A 337 12.19 8.92 -21.20
C ALA A 337 12.11 7.84 -22.29
N ALA A 338 13.25 7.32 -22.77
CA ALA A 338 13.26 6.24 -23.75
C ALA A 338 12.60 4.95 -23.21
N VAL A 339 12.80 4.63 -21.93
CA VAL A 339 12.14 3.48 -21.27
C VAL A 339 10.64 3.72 -21.11
N LYS A 340 10.23 4.92 -20.67
CA LYS A 340 8.81 5.28 -20.60
C LYS A 340 8.15 5.14 -21.98
N SER A 341 8.78 5.66 -23.03
CA SER A 341 8.30 5.56 -24.41
C SER A 341 8.15 4.09 -24.87
N LEU A 342 9.12 3.22 -24.56
CA LEU A 342 9.07 1.79 -24.88
C LEU A 342 7.93 1.06 -24.15
N LEU A 343 7.77 1.30 -22.85
CA LEU A 343 6.68 0.69 -22.06
C LEU A 343 5.32 1.17 -22.56
N LEU A 344 5.17 2.45 -22.89
CA LEU A 344 3.94 3.01 -23.42
C LEU A 344 3.59 2.42 -24.80
N GLU A 345 4.57 2.28 -25.69
CA GLU A 345 4.41 1.61 -26.98
C GLU A 345 3.90 0.17 -26.81
N THR A 346 4.44 -0.53 -25.82
CA THR A 346 4.03 -1.91 -25.50
C THR A 346 2.62 -1.96 -24.92
N PHE A 347 2.26 -1.07 -23.99
CA PHE A 347 0.92 -1.02 -23.41
C PHE A 347 -0.15 -0.56 -24.39
N ASN A 348 0.20 0.24 -25.39
CA ASN A 348 -0.72 0.63 -26.47
C ASN A 348 -1.16 -0.58 -27.34
N ARG A 349 -0.44 -1.71 -27.28
CA ARG A 349 -0.81 -2.98 -27.92
C ARG A 349 -1.78 -3.84 -27.09
N LEU A 350 -2.06 -3.45 -25.84
CA LEU A 350 -3.08 -4.09 -25.02
C LEU A 350 -4.45 -3.50 -25.36
N ASN A 351 -5.46 -4.34 -25.53
CA ASN A 351 -6.84 -3.88 -25.60
C ASN A 351 -7.35 -3.43 -24.20
N ARG A 352 -8.58 -2.89 -24.12
CA ARG A 352 -9.13 -2.36 -22.86
C ARG A 352 -9.23 -3.44 -21.76
N SER A 353 -9.62 -4.66 -22.11
CA SER A 353 -9.76 -5.77 -21.15
C SER A 353 -8.41 -6.25 -20.64
N GLU A 354 -7.44 -6.43 -21.54
CA GLU A 354 -6.07 -6.82 -21.21
C GLU A 354 -5.38 -5.76 -20.35
N PHE A 355 -5.63 -4.47 -20.63
CA PHE A 355 -5.10 -3.40 -19.80
C PHE A 355 -5.67 -3.43 -18.38
N GLN A 356 -6.95 -3.75 -18.20
CA GLN A 356 -7.52 -3.93 -16.86
C GLN A 356 -6.95 -5.18 -16.16
N GLN A 357 -6.76 -6.29 -16.88
CA GLN A 357 -6.10 -7.47 -16.33
C GLN A 357 -4.66 -7.15 -15.89
N PHE A 358 -3.92 -6.40 -16.70
CA PHE A 358 -2.58 -5.94 -16.34
C PHE A 358 -2.59 -5.12 -15.05
N LYS A 359 -3.55 -4.20 -14.89
CA LYS A 359 -3.73 -3.42 -13.65
C LYS A 359 -4.06 -4.29 -12.44
N GLN A 360 -4.83 -5.37 -12.62
CA GLN A 360 -5.11 -6.33 -11.55
C GLN A 360 -3.83 -7.05 -11.10
N PHE A 361 -3.02 -7.53 -12.04
CA PHE A 361 -1.74 -8.17 -11.73
C PHE A 361 -0.68 -7.22 -11.12
N LEU A 362 -0.85 -5.91 -11.30
CA LEU A 362 0.00 -4.90 -10.67
C LEU A 362 -0.29 -4.69 -9.18
N GLN A 363 -1.49 -5.00 -8.70
CA GLN A 363 -1.84 -4.85 -7.29
C GLN A 363 -0.87 -5.68 -6.43
N PRO A 364 -0.42 -5.17 -5.27
CA PRO A 364 0.61 -5.84 -4.50
C PRO A 364 0.07 -7.13 -3.90
N THR A 365 0.91 -8.16 -3.96
CA THR A 365 0.61 -9.53 -3.54
C THR A 365 1.05 -9.81 -2.09
N VAL A 366 1.69 -8.86 -1.38
CA VAL A 366 2.25 -8.94 0.01
C VAL A 366 2.47 -7.52 0.59
N SER A 367 2.30 -7.32 1.91
CA SER A 367 2.82 -6.16 2.67
C SER A 367 4.36 -6.10 2.64
N PRO A 368 5.01 -4.93 2.66
CA PRO A 368 6.44 -4.83 2.40
C PRO A 368 7.28 -5.18 3.65
N GLU A 369 7.91 -6.34 3.66
CA GLU A 369 8.95 -6.69 4.66
C GLU A 369 10.39 -6.38 4.17
N GLU A 370 10.57 -5.80 2.98
CA GLU A 370 11.91 -5.39 2.52
C GLU A 370 12.11 -3.89 2.31
N PHE A 371 11.06 -3.07 2.36
CA PHE A 371 11.19 -1.60 2.46
C PHE A 371 9.98 -1.05 3.21
N PRO A 372 10.13 -0.58 4.46
CA PRO A 372 9.00 -0.14 5.27
C PRO A 372 8.57 1.28 4.91
N HIS A 373 8.23 1.57 3.65
CA HIS A 373 7.47 2.76 3.27
C HIS A 373 6.54 2.45 2.09
N THR A 374 5.25 2.30 2.43
CA THR A 374 4.09 2.84 1.68
C THR A 374 4.18 2.82 0.16
N ARG A 375 3.58 1.82 -0.50
CA ARG A 375 3.07 2.07 -1.86
C ARG A 375 2.00 3.16 -1.72
N THR A 376 2.32 4.39 -2.13
CA THR A 376 1.46 5.58 -2.00
C THR A 376 0.40 5.66 -3.09
N TRP A 377 0.32 4.66 -3.96
CA TRP A 377 -0.51 4.68 -5.16
C TRP A 377 -1.29 3.39 -5.34
N SER A 378 -2.53 3.51 -5.82
CA SER A 378 -3.37 2.38 -6.20
C SER A 378 -3.44 2.24 -7.71
N PRO A 379 -3.25 1.02 -8.28
CA PRO A 379 -3.54 0.79 -9.69
C PRO A 379 -4.98 1.17 -10.06
N ALA A 380 -5.94 1.14 -9.13
CA ALA A 380 -7.32 1.54 -9.40
C ALA A 380 -7.45 3.02 -9.83
N GLU A 381 -6.61 3.90 -9.26
CA GLU A 381 -6.61 5.36 -9.52
C GLU A 381 -6.06 5.72 -10.91
N ILE A 382 -5.31 4.80 -11.52
CA ILE A 382 -4.66 5.05 -12.82
C ILE A 382 -5.67 4.90 -13.96
N GLN A 383 -6.05 6.00 -14.58
CA GLN A 383 -7.08 6.01 -15.61
C GLN A 383 -6.53 5.61 -16.99
N ASN A 384 -5.33 6.08 -17.34
CA ASN A 384 -4.77 5.92 -18.68
C ASN A 384 -3.40 5.22 -18.68
N ARG A 385 -2.94 4.82 -19.87
CA ARG A 385 -1.68 4.08 -20.06
C ARG A 385 -0.44 4.95 -19.79
N THR A 386 -0.50 6.24 -20.08
CA THR A 386 0.61 7.18 -19.88
C THR A 386 0.91 7.39 -18.39
N ASP A 387 -0.14 7.57 -17.59
CA ASP A 387 -0.05 7.66 -16.14
C ASP A 387 0.50 6.35 -15.57
N LEU A 388 0.04 5.21 -16.08
CA LEU A 388 0.55 3.90 -15.65
C LEU A 388 2.07 3.79 -15.82
N VAL A 389 2.56 4.13 -17.02
CA VAL A 389 3.99 4.09 -17.32
C VAL A 389 4.77 5.03 -16.42
N THR A 390 4.24 6.23 -16.21
CA THR A 390 4.89 7.24 -15.37
C THR A 390 5.02 6.74 -13.94
N VAL A 391 3.93 6.20 -13.38
CA VAL A 391 3.92 5.62 -12.03
C VAL A 391 4.87 4.43 -11.93
N LEU A 392 4.81 3.47 -12.85
CA LEU A 392 5.68 2.28 -12.80
C LEU A 392 7.16 2.64 -12.83
N VAL A 393 7.56 3.55 -13.72
CA VAL A 393 8.98 3.94 -13.85
C VAL A 393 9.43 4.80 -12.67
N GLU A 394 8.59 5.67 -12.13
CA GLU A 394 8.99 6.56 -11.03
C GLU A 394 8.94 5.90 -9.65
N GLU A 395 8.17 4.83 -9.51
CA GLU A 395 8.06 4.07 -8.26
C GLU A 395 8.98 2.84 -8.23
N GLU A 396 9.20 2.17 -9.36
CA GLU A 396 10.00 0.93 -9.41
C GLU A 396 11.33 1.06 -10.19
N GLY A 397 11.56 2.22 -10.82
CA GLY A 397 12.77 2.50 -11.57
C GLY A 397 13.02 1.51 -12.72
N ALA A 398 14.27 1.06 -12.86
CA ALA A 398 14.65 0.08 -13.89
C ALA A 398 13.96 -1.29 -13.72
N GLY A 399 13.46 -1.60 -12.51
CA GLY A 399 12.71 -2.82 -12.21
C GLY A 399 11.34 -2.89 -12.91
N SER A 400 10.79 -1.75 -13.31
CA SER A 400 9.49 -1.63 -14.02
C SER A 400 9.40 -2.50 -15.28
N VAL A 401 10.50 -2.62 -16.04
CA VAL A 401 10.57 -3.43 -17.27
C VAL A 401 10.48 -4.93 -16.94
N GLU A 402 11.19 -5.40 -15.92
CA GLU A 402 11.14 -6.82 -15.51
C GLU A 402 9.78 -7.15 -14.86
N ARG A 403 9.20 -6.24 -14.07
CA ARG A 403 7.84 -6.42 -13.53
C ARG A 403 6.81 -6.52 -14.65
N THR A 404 6.86 -5.62 -15.63
CA THR A 404 5.99 -5.67 -16.80
C THR A 404 6.16 -6.99 -17.55
N ARG A 405 7.40 -7.45 -17.73
CA ARG A 405 7.69 -8.72 -18.37
C ARG A 405 7.12 -9.91 -17.60
N ARG A 406 7.22 -9.93 -16.26
CA ARG A 406 6.61 -10.96 -15.41
C ARG A 406 5.11 -11.04 -15.62
N ILE A 407 4.44 -9.89 -15.64
CA ILE A 407 2.98 -9.84 -15.83
C ILE A 407 2.59 -10.33 -17.22
N PHE A 408 3.32 -9.94 -18.27
CA PHE A 408 3.03 -10.43 -19.63
C PHE A 408 3.25 -11.95 -19.80
N ARG A 409 4.12 -12.58 -19.01
CA ARG A 409 4.19 -14.05 -18.97
C ARG A 409 2.92 -14.66 -18.41
N VAL A 410 2.39 -14.10 -17.31
CA VAL A 410 1.13 -14.55 -16.69
C VAL A 410 -0.06 -14.31 -17.63
N MET A 411 -0.08 -13.19 -18.34
CA MET A 411 -1.10 -12.89 -19.37
C MET A 411 -0.91 -13.67 -20.67
N ASN A 412 0.12 -14.51 -20.79
CA ASN A 412 0.47 -15.26 -22.00
C ASN A 412 0.67 -14.40 -23.28
N ARG A 413 1.17 -13.16 -23.12
CA ARG A 413 1.45 -12.21 -24.22
C ARG A 413 2.88 -12.31 -24.71
N ALA A 414 3.23 -13.45 -25.30
CA ALA A 414 4.59 -13.73 -25.79
C ALA A 414 5.05 -12.75 -26.90
N ASP A 415 4.10 -12.22 -27.68
CA ASP A 415 4.32 -11.18 -28.69
C ASP A 415 4.87 -9.88 -28.07
N LEU A 416 4.32 -9.47 -26.92
CA LEU A 416 4.76 -8.25 -26.21
C LEU A 416 6.04 -8.46 -25.40
N LEU A 417 6.32 -9.70 -24.97
CA LEU A 417 7.58 -10.04 -24.31
C LEU A 417 8.79 -9.79 -25.21
N GLN A 418 8.65 -10.00 -26.51
CA GLN A 418 9.72 -9.78 -27.49
C GLN A 418 10.01 -8.30 -27.74
N MET A 419 9.06 -7.41 -27.44
CA MET A 419 9.26 -5.96 -27.52
C MET A 419 10.08 -5.41 -26.34
N LEU A 420 10.17 -6.17 -25.25
CA LEU A 420 10.93 -5.77 -24.06
C LEU A 420 12.30 -6.49 -24.06
N PRO A 421 13.37 -5.84 -23.56
CA PRO A 421 14.71 -6.45 -23.50
C PRO A 421 14.69 -7.75 -22.67
N GLY A 422 15.67 -8.66 -22.77
CA GLY A 422 15.68 -9.98 -22.10
C GLY A 422 16.07 -9.98 -20.60
N SER A 423 15.86 -11.10 -19.88
CA SER A 423 16.06 -11.25 -18.40
C SER A 423 17.48 -11.61 -17.97
N SER A 424 18.32 -12.10 -18.91
CA SER A 424 19.70 -12.53 -18.64
C SER A 424 20.65 -11.40 -18.19
N THR A 425 20.26 -10.15 -18.39
CA THR A 425 20.99 -8.94 -17.97
C THR A 425 20.76 -8.58 -16.51
N TRP A 426 19.61 -8.92 -15.93
CA TRP A 426 19.25 -8.57 -14.53
C TRP A 426 19.93 -9.47 -13.50
N ARG A 427 20.06 -10.76 -13.79
CA ARG A 427 20.63 -11.77 -12.88
C ARG A 427 22.10 -11.49 -12.51
N LYS A 428 22.86 -10.80 -13.38
CA LYS A 428 24.26 -10.41 -13.16
C LYS A 428 24.43 -9.10 -12.37
N ALA A 429 23.36 -8.38 -12.07
CA ALA A 429 23.39 -7.13 -11.30
C ALA A 429 22.99 -7.33 -9.82
N ALA A 430 22.19 -8.37 -9.53
CA ALA A 430 21.71 -8.68 -8.19
C ALA A 430 22.58 -9.69 -7.40
N THR A 431 23.42 -10.49 -8.06
CA THR A 431 24.30 -11.45 -7.37
C THR A 431 25.63 -10.80 -6.98
N SER A 432 25.62 -10.11 -5.84
CA SER A 432 26.73 -10.12 -4.89
C SER A 432 26.09 -9.90 -3.51
N THR A 433 26.13 -10.95 -2.68
CA THR A 433 25.60 -11.03 -1.30
C THR A 433 24.15 -11.52 -1.15
N GLU A 434 23.86 -12.75 -1.57
CA GLU A 434 22.91 -13.60 -0.83
C GLU A 434 23.40 -15.06 -0.87
N VAL A 435 23.37 -15.69 0.30
CA VAL A 435 23.67 -17.10 0.51
C VAL A 435 22.42 -17.88 0.13
N ASP A 436 22.56 -18.84 -0.80
CA ASP A 436 21.50 -19.78 -1.19
C ASP A 436 20.92 -20.52 0.02
N PRO A 437 19.58 -20.64 0.12
CA PRO A 437 18.96 -21.82 0.68
C PRO A 437 18.19 -22.53 -0.45
N SER A 438 18.83 -23.57 -0.99
CA SER A 438 18.21 -24.54 -1.89
C SER A 438 17.04 -25.25 -1.20
N GLY A 439 15.89 -25.29 -1.86
CA GLY A 439 14.74 -26.12 -1.49
C GLY A 439 13.63 -26.01 -2.54
N SER A 440 13.79 -26.72 -3.65
CA SER A 440 12.79 -26.78 -4.72
C SER A 440 11.54 -27.56 -4.26
N GLY A 441 10.40 -26.89 -4.15
CA GLY A 441 9.10 -27.55 -4.10
C GLY A 441 8.52 -27.59 -5.51
N SER A 442 8.58 -28.74 -6.18
CA SER A 442 7.80 -29.03 -7.39
C SER A 442 6.35 -29.34 -7.01
N VAL A 443 5.40 -28.94 -7.87
CA VAL A 443 4.00 -29.36 -7.79
C VAL A 443 3.93 -30.82 -8.23
N GLU A 444 3.70 -31.74 -7.30
CA GLU A 444 3.42 -33.15 -7.62
C GLU A 444 1.92 -33.32 -7.91
N GLN A 445 1.60 -34.09 -8.96
CA GLN A 445 0.23 -34.53 -9.24
C GLN A 445 -0.26 -35.50 -8.15
N ASP A 446 -1.52 -35.33 -7.72
CA ASP A 446 -2.19 -36.18 -6.72
C ASP A 446 -2.40 -37.59 -7.30
N SER A 447 -1.39 -38.46 -7.14
CA SER A 447 -1.31 -39.79 -7.75
C SER A 447 -1.50 -40.92 -6.72
N SER A 448 -2.34 -40.73 -5.69
CA SER A 448 -2.60 -41.78 -4.69
C SER A 448 -4.08 -42.17 -4.61
N SER A 449 -4.34 -43.48 -4.69
CA SER A 449 -5.68 -44.06 -4.49
C SER A 449 -5.97 -44.15 -2.98
N TRP A 450 -6.80 -43.24 -2.47
CA TRP A 450 -7.22 -43.23 -1.06
C TRP A 450 -8.36 -44.22 -0.80
N THR A 451 -8.31 -44.95 0.31
CA THR A 451 -9.42 -45.83 0.72
C THR A 451 -10.45 -45.02 1.50
N LYS A 452 -11.68 -44.91 1.00
CA LYS A 452 -12.74 -44.18 1.70
C LYS A 452 -13.24 -44.95 2.92
N VAL A 453 -13.41 -44.26 4.04
CA VAL A 453 -13.92 -44.79 5.29
C VAL A 453 -15.07 -43.92 5.77
N ASP A 454 -16.19 -44.55 6.11
CA ASP A 454 -17.31 -43.88 6.75
C ASP A 454 -17.10 -43.86 8.27
N PRO A 455 -17.17 -42.69 8.93
CA PRO A 455 -17.04 -42.61 10.38
C PRO A 455 -18.28 -43.16 11.10
N GLU A 456 -18.05 -43.77 12.26
CA GLU A 456 -19.12 -44.14 13.18
C GLU A 456 -19.52 -42.92 14.02
N LEU A 457 -20.83 -42.73 14.21
CA LEU A 457 -21.35 -41.66 15.07
C LEU A 457 -21.39 -42.16 16.53
N ASP A 458 -20.64 -41.50 17.41
CA ASP A 458 -20.72 -41.74 18.85
C ASP A 458 -21.97 -40.99 19.39
N GLY A 459 -23.09 -41.69 19.61
CA GLY A 459 -24.35 -41.09 20.09
C GLY A 459 -24.36 -40.69 21.58
N THR A 460 -25.25 -39.86 22.14
CA THR A 460 -26.28 -38.92 21.63
C THR A 460 -26.68 -38.00 22.78
N SER A 461 -26.57 -36.67 22.59
CA SER A 461 -27.39 -35.66 23.26
C SER A 461 -27.81 -34.66 22.18
N PRO A 462 -29.08 -34.26 22.07
CA PRO A 462 -29.50 -33.26 21.08
C PRO A 462 -28.84 -31.88 21.28
N ASP A 463 -28.17 -31.65 22.43
CA ASP A 463 -27.46 -30.41 22.77
C ASP A 463 -25.93 -30.50 22.58
N GLN A 464 -25.37 -31.61 22.08
CA GLN A 464 -23.92 -31.76 21.89
C GLN A 464 -23.55 -31.95 20.42
N ASP A 465 -22.47 -31.28 20.00
CA ASP A 465 -21.92 -31.41 18.64
C ASP A 465 -21.64 -32.89 18.30
N PRO A 466 -22.04 -33.36 17.10
CA PRO A 466 -21.84 -34.75 16.71
C PRO A 466 -20.35 -35.09 16.69
N THR A 467 -19.98 -36.14 17.42
CA THR A 467 -18.61 -36.66 17.40
C THR A 467 -18.54 -37.93 16.56
N TYR A 468 -17.49 -37.99 15.75
CA TYR A 468 -17.24 -39.06 14.79
C TYR A 468 -16.04 -39.88 15.23
N SER A 469 -16.14 -41.20 15.18
CA SER A 469 -15.05 -42.12 15.47
C SER A 469 -14.62 -42.87 14.21
N LEU A 470 -13.31 -43.04 14.05
CA LEU A 470 -12.69 -43.70 12.90
C LEU A 470 -11.70 -44.75 13.39
N GLN A 471 -11.68 -45.91 12.71
CA GLN A 471 -10.66 -46.95 12.89
C GLN A 471 -10.13 -47.41 11.53
N SER A 472 -8.83 -47.66 11.46
CA SER A 472 -8.16 -48.11 10.23
C SER A 472 -6.99 -49.04 10.54
N ALA A 473 -6.71 -49.97 9.62
CA ALA A 473 -5.47 -50.73 9.59
C ALA A 473 -4.33 -49.87 8.99
N ALA A 474 -3.14 -50.42 8.79
CA ALA A 474 -2.06 -49.70 8.11
C ALA A 474 -2.42 -49.38 6.65
N GLY A 475 -2.23 -48.14 6.20
CA GLY A 475 -2.57 -47.72 4.83
C GLY A 475 -2.83 -46.22 4.66
N HIS A 476 -3.51 -45.88 3.55
CA HIS A 476 -3.91 -44.52 3.17
C HIS A 476 -5.44 -44.44 3.12
N PHE A 477 -6.03 -43.54 3.90
CA PHE A 477 -7.48 -43.45 4.08
C PHE A 477 -7.99 -42.02 3.95
N GLU A 478 -9.26 -41.88 3.53
CA GLU A 478 -9.99 -40.61 3.43
C GLU A 478 -11.36 -40.77 4.12
N CYS A 479 -11.69 -39.86 5.03
CA CYS A 479 -13.00 -39.85 5.68
C CYS A 479 -14.05 -39.30 4.70
N SER A 480 -15.15 -40.03 4.52
CA SER A 480 -16.23 -39.63 3.61
C SER A 480 -17.01 -38.39 4.07
N VAL A 481 -17.02 -38.09 5.38
CA VAL A 481 -17.78 -36.98 5.96
C VAL A 481 -16.92 -35.72 6.08
N SER A 482 -15.74 -35.82 6.70
CA SER A 482 -14.87 -34.66 6.90
C SER A 482 -13.91 -34.39 5.76
N GLY A 483 -13.68 -35.34 4.85
CA GLY A 483 -12.61 -35.24 3.86
C GLY A 483 -11.21 -35.36 4.45
N LEU A 484 -11.07 -35.62 5.75
CA LEU A 484 -9.77 -35.78 6.40
C LEU A 484 -9.03 -37.00 5.80
N ARG A 485 -7.78 -36.80 5.38
CA ARG A 485 -6.91 -37.88 4.89
C ARG A 485 -5.83 -38.21 5.91
N TRP A 486 -5.50 -39.48 6.05
CA TRP A 486 -4.43 -39.91 6.95
C TRP A 486 -3.64 -41.11 6.44
N VAL A 487 -2.41 -41.19 6.91
CA VAL A 487 -1.47 -42.29 6.62
C VAL A 487 -0.99 -42.89 7.93
N CYS A 488 -1.09 -44.21 8.06
CA CYS A 488 -0.67 -44.94 9.26
C CYS A 488 0.07 -46.24 8.90
N ARG A 489 1.04 -46.64 9.75
CA ARG A 489 1.81 -47.88 9.60
C ARG A 489 1.29 -49.04 10.46
N GLU A 490 0.38 -48.73 11.36
CA GLU A 490 -0.22 -49.67 12.31
C GLU A 490 -1.72 -49.38 12.41
N LYS A 491 -2.43 -50.19 13.21
CA LYS A 491 -3.83 -49.93 13.49
C LYS A 491 -3.97 -48.61 14.25
N VAL A 492 -4.78 -47.71 13.73
CA VAL A 492 -5.04 -46.39 14.34
C VAL A 492 -6.54 -46.23 14.55
N GLY A 493 -6.90 -45.64 15.68
CA GLY A 493 -8.24 -45.15 15.96
C GLY A 493 -8.20 -43.75 16.55
N PHE A 494 -9.05 -42.85 16.05
CA PHE A 494 -9.19 -41.48 16.55
C PHE A 494 -10.64 -41.02 16.44
N ARG A 495 -11.00 -40.01 17.24
CA ARG A 495 -12.28 -39.30 17.14
C ARG A 495 -12.04 -37.89 16.64
N TYR A 496 -13.03 -37.31 15.95
CA TYR A 496 -13.02 -35.90 15.60
C TYR A 496 -14.41 -35.29 15.71
N ARG A 497 -14.46 -33.97 15.88
CA ARG A 497 -15.66 -33.16 15.76
C ARG A 497 -15.37 -31.87 15.00
N PHE A 498 -16.39 -31.30 14.39
CA PHE A 498 -16.31 -29.97 13.79
C PHE A 498 -16.46 -28.91 14.88
N CYS A 499 -15.68 -27.84 14.80
CA CYS A 499 -15.70 -26.74 15.76
C CYS A 499 -15.97 -25.41 15.05
N SER A 500 -16.56 -24.45 15.76
CA SER A 500 -16.66 -23.07 15.27
C SER A 500 -15.30 -22.39 15.28
N TRP A 501 -15.08 -21.54 14.28
CA TRP A 501 -13.94 -20.63 14.18
C TRP A 501 -14.07 -19.42 15.14
N ASP A 502 -15.23 -19.22 15.78
CA ASP A 502 -15.52 -18.11 16.68
C ASP A 502 -14.53 -18.02 17.84
N GLY A 503 -14.09 -16.79 18.15
CA GLY A 503 -13.07 -16.51 19.18
C GLY A 503 -11.63 -16.86 18.79
N HIS A 504 -11.40 -17.80 17.86
CA HIS A 504 -10.07 -18.08 17.29
C HIS A 504 -9.75 -17.12 16.11
N MET A 505 -10.79 -16.67 15.41
CA MET A 505 -10.65 -15.82 14.22
C MET A 505 -10.08 -14.44 14.47
N GLU A 506 -10.52 -13.75 15.52
CA GLU A 506 -10.06 -12.40 15.85
C GLU A 506 -8.53 -12.32 15.94
N ARG A 507 -7.90 -13.36 16.51
CA ARG A 507 -6.45 -13.46 16.62
C ARG A 507 -5.77 -13.80 15.29
N MET A 508 -6.36 -14.69 14.49
CA MET A 508 -5.79 -15.06 13.18
C MET A 508 -5.87 -13.93 12.16
N GLU A 509 -6.96 -13.17 12.15
CA GLU A 509 -7.12 -12.01 11.28
C GLU A 509 -6.11 -10.91 11.61
N SER A 510 -5.81 -10.68 12.89
CA SER A 510 -4.76 -9.73 13.32
C SER A 510 -3.37 -10.09 12.78
N ARG A 511 -3.14 -11.36 12.44
CA ARG A 511 -1.91 -11.91 11.84
C ARG A 511 -1.99 -12.04 10.31
N GLY A 512 -3.10 -11.63 9.70
CA GLY A 512 -3.34 -11.68 8.26
C GLY A 512 -3.72 -13.06 7.71
N PHE A 513 -4.26 -13.94 8.55
CA PHE A 513 -4.71 -15.28 8.15
C PHE A 513 -6.23 -15.36 8.04
N ARG A 514 -6.72 -16.17 7.11
CA ARG A 514 -8.14 -16.53 6.98
C ARG A 514 -8.34 -18.05 6.96
N PRO A 515 -9.51 -18.56 7.35
CA PRO A 515 -9.87 -19.96 7.23
C PRO A 515 -9.80 -20.41 5.78
N ALA A 516 -9.06 -21.49 5.56
CA ALA A 516 -8.99 -22.16 4.28
C ALA A 516 -9.76 -23.50 4.29
N GLY A 517 -10.15 -24.00 5.46
CA GLY A 517 -10.86 -25.26 5.63
C GLY A 517 -11.60 -25.33 6.98
N PRO A 518 -12.29 -26.44 7.26
CA PRO A 518 -12.99 -26.65 8.53
C PRO A 518 -12.01 -26.73 9.70
N LEU A 519 -12.47 -26.32 10.88
CA LEU A 519 -11.75 -26.50 12.14
C LEU A 519 -12.16 -27.84 12.76
N LEU A 520 -11.19 -28.70 13.04
CA LEU A 520 -11.39 -30.05 13.53
C LEU A 520 -10.71 -30.23 14.87
N ASP A 521 -11.47 -30.63 15.89
CA ASP A 521 -10.92 -31.12 17.16
C ASP A 521 -10.72 -32.63 17.04
N ILE A 522 -9.47 -33.06 16.97
CA ILE A 522 -9.08 -34.45 16.71
C ILE A 522 -8.40 -35.00 17.97
N SER A 523 -8.84 -36.17 18.41
CA SER A 523 -8.29 -36.88 19.57
C SER A 523 -7.94 -38.32 19.20
N VAL A 524 -6.68 -38.69 19.36
CA VAL A 524 -6.21 -40.06 19.07
C VAL A 524 -6.56 -40.99 20.23
N LEU A 525 -7.15 -42.13 19.91
CA LEU A 525 -7.53 -43.16 20.88
C LEU A 525 -6.49 -44.29 20.92
N THR A 526 -6.01 -44.71 19.74
CA THR A 526 -5.04 -45.82 19.61
C THR A 526 -4.13 -45.62 18.41
N GLY A 527 -2.88 -46.05 18.53
CA GLY A 527 -1.87 -46.01 17.47
C GLY A 527 -1.33 -44.61 17.15
N ARG A 528 -0.47 -44.51 16.13
CA ARG A 528 0.12 -43.24 15.65
C ARG A 528 -0.21 -42.97 14.18
N VAL A 529 -0.68 -41.76 13.89
CA VAL A 529 -0.79 -41.25 12.51
C VAL A 529 0.55 -40.65 12.08
N MET A 530 1.01 -41.02 10.89
CA MET A 530 2.28 -40.54 10.33
C MET A 530 2.11 -39.24 9.56
N GLU A 531 1.01 -39.09 8.83
CA GLU A 531 0.68 -37.89 8.06
C GLU A 531 -0.83 -37.67 8.11
N VAL A 532 -1.25 -36.41 8.23
CA VAL A 532 -2.64 -35.99 8.11
C VAL A 532 -2.76 -34.91 7.04
N GLN A 533 -3.82 -34.95 6.23
CA GLN A 533 -4.14 -33.88 5.29
C GLN A 533 -5.54 -33.34 5.57
N LEU A 534 -5.59 -32.05 5.90
CA LEU A 534 -6.80 -31.28 6.18
C LEU A 534 -7.39 -30.76 4.87
N PRO A 535 -8.70 -30.89 4.63
CA PRO A 535 -9.32 -30.36 3.43
C PRO A 535 -9.30 -28.82 3.42
N HIS A 536 -9.27 -28.22 2.23
CA HIS A 536 -9.43 -26.79 2.03
C HIS A 536 -10.38 -26.45 0.86
N TRP A 537 -11.02 -25.29 0.93
CA TRP A 537 -11.94 -24.78 -0.10
C TRP A 537 -11.30 -23.75 -1.04
N VAL A 538 -9.99 -23.49 -0.92
CA VAL A 538 -9.25 -22.56 -1.77
C VAL A 538 -8.89 -23.21 -3.10
N CYS A 539 -9.24 -22.59 -4.23
CA CYS A 539 -8.87 -23.06 -5.57
C CYS A 539 -7.42 -22.65 -5.90
N THR A 540 -6.54 -23.63 -6.13
CA THR A 540 -5.11 -23.42 -6.41
C THR A 540 -4.72 -23.53 -7.88
N ASP A 541 -5.68 -23.80 -8.78
CA ASP A 541 -5.43 -24.10 -10.21
C ASP A 541 -4.81 -22.94 -11.01
N ASP A 542 -5.07 -21.68 -10.62
CA ASP A 542 -4.65 -20.50 -11.38
C ASP A 542 -3.31 -19.90 -10.90
N VAL A 543 -2.83 -20.26 -9.70
CA VAL A 543 -1.66 -19.63 -9.06
C VAL A 543 -0.89 -20.65 -8.19
N PRO A 544 0.11 -21.36 -8.76
CA PRO A 544 0.93 -22.33 -8.02
C PRO A 544 1.69 -21.74 -6.82
N GLU A 545 1.88 -20.42 -6.80
CA GLU A 545 2.56 -19.69 -5.73
C GLU A 545 1.75 -19.64 -4.42
N LEU A 546 0.42 -19.85 -4.47
CA LEU A 546 -0.46 -19.89 -3.29
C LEU A 546 -0.12 -21.02 -2.32
N LEU A 547 0.52 -22.08 -2.80
CA LEU A 547 0.90 -23.25 -1.99
C LEU A 547 1.84 -22.87 -0.84
N LYS A 548 2.62 -21.79 -0.98
CA LYS A 548 3.54 -21.31 0.07
C LYS A 548 2.85 -20.54 1.19
N ASN A 549 1.58 -20.16 1.01
CA ASN A 549 0.85 -19.30 1.93
C ASN A 549 -0.05 -20.07 2.89
N PHE A 550 -0.21 -21.38 2.70
CA PHE A 550 -0.96 -22.22 3.62
C PHE A 550 -0.15 -22.50 4.89
N ALA A 551 -0.85 -22.46 6.00
CA ALA A 551 -0.38 -22.94 7.30
C ALA A 551 -1.51 -23.74 7.95
N VAL A 552 -1.17 -24.49 8.99
CA VAL A 552 -2.17 -25.15 9.83
C VAL A 552 -2.17 -24.46 11.18
N LEU A 553 -3.33 -23.97 11.58
CA LEU A 553 -3.56 -23.53 12.94
C LEU A 553 -3.61 -24.76 13.83
N HIS A 554 -2.82 -24.75 14.89
CA HIS A 554 -2.83 -25.70 15.98
C HIS A 554 -3.09 -24.94 17.28
N VAL A 555 -4.22 -25.20 17.92
CA VAL A 555 -4.53 -24.64 19.24
C VAL A 555 -4.31 -25.70 20.32
N ASN A 556 -3.42 -25.41 21.26
CA ASN A 556 -3.12 -26.26 22.41
C ASN A 556 -3.02 -25.45 23.71
N ASP A 557 -2.73 -26.11 24.83
CA ASP A 557 -2.63 -25.50 26.17
C ASP A 557 -1.55 -24.40 26.28
N CYS A 558 -0.62 -24.32 25.32
CA CYS A 558 0.42 -23.30 25.24
C CYS A 558 0.04 -22.12 24.31
N GLY A 559 -1.15 -22.15 23.69
CA GLY A 559 -1.69 -21.11 22.82
C GLY A 559 -1.81 -21.51 21.34
N ASP A 560 -2.14 -20.52 20.50
CA ASP A 560 -2.31 -20.69 19.06
C ASP A 560 -0.97 -20.70 18.31
N VAL A 561 -0.57 -21.86 17.79
CA VAL A 561 0.65 -22.06 17.00
C VAL A 561 0.29 -22.23 15.52
N LEU A 562 1.07 -21.61 14.64
CA LEU A 562 0.95 -21.79 13.20
C LEU A 562 2.03 -22.75 12.72
N GLU A 563 1.61 -23.93 12.31
CA GLU A 563 2.49 -24.95 11.73
C GLU A 563 2.61 -24.76 10.22
N LYS A 564 3.83 -24.92 9.71
CA LYS A 564 4.09 -24.84 8.28
C LYS A 564 3.56 -26.10 7.60
N ALA A 565 2.76 -25.93 6.56
CA ALA A 565 2.30 -27.04 5.74
C ALA A 565 3.50 -27.81 5.15
N THR A 566 3.52 -29.13 5.34
CA THR A 566 4.54 -30.01 4.76
C THR A 566 4.29 -30.26 3.28
N ARG A 567 3.00 -30.30 2.90
CA ARG A 567 2.53 -30.48 1.53
C ARG A 567 1.21 -29.74 1.34
N VAL A 568 0.96 -29.23 0.13
CA VAL A 568 -0.33 -28.65 -0.25
C VAL A 568 -0.71 -29.20 -1.61
N THR A 569 -1.92 -29.74 -1.71
CA THR A 569 -2.51 -30.29 -2.94
C THR A 569 -3.59 -29.35 -3.46
N LYS A 570 -4.38 -29.78 -4.45
CA LYS A 570 -5.53 -28.99 -4.93
C LYS A 570 -6.66 -28.86 -3.91
N THR A 571 -6.75 -29.79 -2.97
CA THR A 571 -7.89 -29.93 -2.07
C THR A 571 -7.50 -30.10 -0.61
N HIS A 572 -6.22 -30.35 -0.30
CA HIS A 572 -5.77 -30.64 1.07
C HIS A 572 -4.41 -30.01 1.43
N VAL A 573 -4.25 -29.67 2.71
CA VAL A 573 -3.02 -29.21 3.37
C VAL A 573 -2.50 -30.31 4.29
N GLY A 574 -1.27 -30.77 4.10
CA GLY A 574 -0.65 -31.88 4.83
C GLY A 574 0.28 -31.47 5.95
N LEU A 575 0.27 -32.22 7.06
CA LEU A 575 1.23 -32.19 8.16
C LEU A 575 1.86 -33.58 8.34
N ALA A 576 3.17 -33.61 8.55
CA ALA A 576 3.90 -34.81 8.94
C ALA A 576 4.00 -34.88 10.47
N GLU A 577 3.83 -36.08 11.02
CA GLU A 577 3.86 -36.36 12.46
C GLU A 577 2.97 -35.40 13.28
N PRO A 578 1.67 -35.33 12.97
CA PRO A 578 0.78 -34.35 13.61
C PRO A 578 0.63 -34.62 15.11
N VAL A 579 0.68 -33.53 15.88
CA VAL A 579 0.17 -33.52 17.25
C VAL A 579 -1.31 -33.14 17.17
N PHE A 580 -2.18 -34.09 17.47
CA PHE A 580 -3.62 -33.87 17.35
C PHE A 580 -4.20 -33.10 18.52
N SER A 581 -5.05 -32.15 18.17
CA SER A 581 -5.81 -31.26 19.04
C SER A 581 -6.80 -30.52 18.12
N LEU A 582 -7.05 -29.24 18.35
CA LEU A 582 -7.81 -28.38 17.46
C LEU A 582 -6.92 -27.92 16.28
N LEU A 583 -7.20 -28.45 15.10
CA LEU A 583 -6.47 -28.22 13.86
C LEU A 583 -7.35 -27.59 12.78
N GLY A 584 -6.83 -26.60 12.06
CA GLY A 584 -7.55 -25.97 10.95
C GLY A 584 -6.62 -25.43 9.88
N ALA A 585 -6.96 -25.63 8.61
CA ALA A 585 -6.20 -25.04 7.51
C ALA A 585 -6.45 -23.53 7.46
N VAL A 586 -5.38 -22.74 7.46
CA VAL A 586 -5.43 -21.29 7.29
C VAL A 586 -4.55 -20.88 6.12
N ILE A 587 -4.88 -19.76 5.49
CA ILE A 587 -4.08 -19.19 4.41
C ILE A 587 -3.71 -17.76 4.76
N LYS A 588 -2.41 -17.45 4.65
CA LYS A 588 -1.89 -16.09 4.81
C LYS A 588 -2.27 -15.28 3.59
N TYR A 589 -3.03 -14.21 3.81
CA TYR A 589 -3.85 -13.63 2.76
C TYR A 589 -3.29 -12.30 2.24
N PHE A 590 -3.22 -12.18 0.92
CA PHE A 590 -2.88 -10.93 0.24
C PHE A 590 -3.70 -10.62 -1.04
N PHE A 591 -4.51 -11.56 -1.53
CA PHE A 591 -5.62 -11.34 -2.49
C PHE A 591 -6.77 -12.29 -2.18
N ASN A 592 -7.96 -12.02 -2.74
CA ASN A 592 -9.09 -12.95 -2.68
C ASN A 592 -8.88 -14.17 -3.58
N PRO A 593 -8.47 -15.35 -3.04
CA PRO A 593 -8.40 -16.54 -3.86
C PRO A 593 -9.83 -16.90 -4.27
N ARG A 594 -9.96 -17.55 -5.43
CA ARG A 594 -11.20 -18.22 -5.77
C ARG A 594 -11.47 -19.28 -4.69
N ILE A 595 -12.63 -19.19 -4.06
CA ILE A 595 -13.07 -20.18 -3.07
C ILE A 595 -14.21 -20.98 -3.67
N SER A 596 -14.21 -22.28 -3.42
CA SER A 596 -15.38 -23.11 -3.63
C SER A 596 -16.37 -22.81 -2.50
N CYS A 597 -17.61 -22.47 -2.84
CA CYS A 597 -18.67 -22.16 -1.87
C CYS A 597 -20.02 -22.72 -2.33
N ASN A 598 -20.89 -22.98 -1.36
CA ASN A 598 -22.32 -23.21 -1.60
C ASN A 598 -23.02 -21.86 -1.69
N THR A 599 -24.03 -21.74 -2.55
CA THR A 599 -24.81 -20.52 -2.69
C THR A 599 -26.22 -20.72 -2.14
N LEU A 600 -26.62 -19.91 -1.16
CA LEU A 600 -28.00 -19.85 -0.67
C LEU A 600 -28.65 -18.56 -1.19
N MET A 601 -29.73 -18.70 -1.95
CA MET A 601 -30.48 -17.56 -2.46
C MET A 601 -31.85 -17.53 -1.82
N TYR A 602 -32.26 -16.35 -1.37
CA TYR A 602 -33.64 -16.12 -0.97
C TYR A 602 -34.13 -14.79 -1.54
N TYR A 603 -35.42 -14.74 -1.87
CA TYR A 603 -36.10 -13.53 -2.24
C TYR A 603 -37.38 -13.39 -1.42
N GLN A 604 -37.76 -12.16 -1.11
CA GLN A 604 -38.99 -11.89 -0.38
C GLN A 604 -40.08 -11.48 -1.38
N PRO A 605 -41.11 -12.32 -1.62
CA PRO A 605 -42.25 -11.91 -2.40
C PRO A 605 -43.12 -10.93 -1.60
N LYS A 606 -43.85 -10.06 -2.31
CA LYS A 606 -44.86 -9.11 -1.78
C LYS A 606 -44.39 -7.76 -1.22
N THR A 607 -43.29 -7.21 -1.74
CA THR A 607 -42.85 -5.82 -1.50
C THR A 607 -42.94 -4.97 -2.77
N SER A 608 -43.00 -3.64 -2.66
CA SER A 608 -43.04 -2.72 -3.83
C SER A 608 -41.76 -2.74 -4.69
N TYR A 609 -40.75 -3.48 -4.24
CA TYR A 609 -39.47 -3.71 -4.90
C TYR A 609 -39.10 -5.18 -4.76
N LEU A 610 -38.41 -5.75 -5.76
CA LEU A 610 -37.87 -7.10 -5.63
C LEU A 610 -36.52 -7.01 -4.91
N LYS A 611 -36.42 -7.74 -3.80
CA LYS A 611 -35.20 -7.82 -2.98
C LYS A 611 -34.72 -9.27 -2.93
N MET A 612 -33.62 -9.54 -3.63
CA MET A 612 -32.94 -10.83 -3.62
C MET A 612 -31.65 -10.70 -2.81
N ARG A 613 -31.42 -11.65 -1.91
CA ARG A 613 -30.11 -11.80 -1.24
C ARG A 613 -29.47 -13.12 -1.63
N VAL A 614 -28.20 -13.03 -1.99
CA VAL A 614 -27.37 -14.17 -2.35
C VAL A 614 -26.29 -14.31 -1.28
N TYR A 615 -26.33 -15.40 -0.52
CA TYR A 615 -25.30 -15.75 0.46
C TYR A 615 -24.29 -16.73 -0.15
N LEU A 616 -23.01 -16.46 0.07
CA LEU A 616 -21.92 -17.37 -0.26
C LEU A 616 -21.46 -18.06 1.03
N ILE A 617 -21.71 -19.36 1.13
CA ILE A 617 -21.44 -20.17 2.33
C ILE A 617 -20.28 -21.11 2.01
N PRO A 618 -19.11 -20.98 2.64
CA PRO A 618 -18.04 -21.96 2.51
C PRO A 618 -18.57 -23.38 2.80
N PRO A 619 -18.00 -24.44 2.20
CA PRO A 619 -18.44 -25.81 2.41
C PRO A 619 -17.96 -26.33 3.77
N ASP A 620 -18.26 -25.59 4.84
CA ASP A 620 -17.95 -25.92 6.23
C ASP A 620 -19.12 -26.69 6.84
N PRO A 621 -18.94 -27.96 7.26
CA PRO A 621 -19.97 -28.74 7.92
C PRO A 621 -20.44 -28.15 9.26
N ALA A 622 -19.63 -27.33 9.95
CA ALA A 622 -20.05 -26.64 11.17
C ALA A 622 -21.19 -25.64 10.85
N LEU A 623 -21.08 -24.92 9.72
CA LEU A 623 -22.10 -23.95 9.28
C LEU A 623 -23.41 -24.60 8.84
N LYS A 624 -23.40 -25.87 8.42
CA LYS A 624 -24.61 -26.57 7.96
C LYS A 624 -25.59 -26.91 9.09
N GLN A 625 -25.10 -27.05 10.32
CA GLN A 625 -25.92 -27.43 11.48
C GLN A 625 -26.59 -26.22 12.14
N GLU A 626 -26.07 -25.01 11.91
CA GLU A 626 -26.43 -23.79 12.64
C GLU A 626 -27.05 -22.68 11.75
N ILE A 627 -27.64 -23.01 10.60
CA ILE A 627 -28.32 -22.00 9.76
C ILE A 627 -29.66 -21.60 10.41
N THR A 628 -29.60 -20.79 11.46
CA THR A 628 -30.73 -20.05 12.01
C THR A 628 -30.66 -18.63 11.46
N LEU A 629 -31.62 -18.22 10.63
CA LEU A 629 -31.68 -16.86 10.08
C LEU A 629 -31.88 -15.84 11.23
N ARG A 630 -30.79 -15.31 11.77
CA ARG A 630 -30.80 -14.17 12.70
C ARG A 630 -30.44 -12.91 11.92
N HIS A 631 -31.35 -11.95 11.93
CA HIS A 631 -31.16 -10.68 11.24
C HIS A 631 -30.34 -9.72 12.12
N ASP A 632 -29.02 -9.84 12.04
CA ASP A 632 -28.09 -8.79 12.48
C ASP A 632 -27.14 -8.47 11.31
N SER A 633 -27.43 -7.36 10.65
CA SER A 633 -26.69 -6.89 9.47
C SER A 633 -25.37 -6.24 9.92
N GLN A 634 -24.23 -6.94 9.80
CA GLN A 634 -22.88 -6.33 9.78
C GLN A 634 -21.78 -7.07 8.98
N ASP A 635 -22.03 -8.11 8.16
CA ASP A 635 -20.96 -8.86 7.45
C ASP A 635 -21.01 -8.89 5.90
N PRO A 636 -19.85 -9.01 5.19
CA PRO A 636 -19.68 -8.79 3.75
C PRO A 636 -19.99 -9.99 2.82
N ASN A 637 -20.57 -11.07 3.34
CA ASN A 637 -20.72 -12.35 2.60
C ASN A 637 -22.01 -12.49 1.78
N PHE A 638 -22.71 -11.37 1.52
CA PHE A 638 -23.89 -11.39 0.68
C PHE A 638 -23.92 -10.21 -0.30
N TYR A 639 -24.52 -10.46 -1.46
CA TYR A 639 -24.87 -9.42 -2.42
C TYR A 639 -26.38 -9.24 -2.43
N GLU A 640 -26.82 -7.98 -2.43
CA GLU A 640 -28.22 -7.61 -2.49
C GLU A 640 -28.52 -7.02 -3.86
N VAL A 641 -29.51 -7.60 -4.55
CA VAL A 641 -29.99 -7.09 -5.84
C VAL A 641 -31.35 -6.45 -5.59
N PHE A 642 -31.45 -5.17 -5.97
CA PHE A 642 -32.66 -4.36 -5.86
C PHE A 642 -33.18 -4.02 -7.25
N ILE A 643 -34.43 -4.39 -7.52
CA ILE A 643 -35.11 -4.03 -8.77
C ILE A 643 -36.40 -3.29 -8.40
N GLU A 644 -36.41 -2.00 -8.70
CA GLU A 644 -37.54 -1.12 -8.48
C GLU A 644 -38.51 -1.21 -9.65
N ASN A 645 -39.80 -1.44 -9.38
CA ASN A 645 -40.86 -1.50 -10.39
C ASN A 645 -40.51 -2.34 -11.63
N PRO A 646 -40.28 -3.66 -11.51
CA PRO A 646 -40.06 -4.51 -12.67
C PRO A 646 -41.32 -4.55 -13.55
N GLY A 647 -41.41 -3.65 -14.53
CA GLY A 647 -42.61 -3.47 -15.37
C GLY A 647 -42.91 -4.64 -16.31
N GLU A 648 -41.98 -5.59 -16.44
CA GLU A 648 -41.97 -6.72 -17.36
C GLU A 648 -41.36 -7.98 -16.71
N ASN A 649 -41.64 -9.16 -17.28
CA ASN A 649 -40.98 -10.41 -16.87
C ASN A 649 -39.48 -10.33 -17.18
N PHE A 650 -38.64 -10.85 -16.29
CA PHE A 650 -37.20 -10.88 -16.53
C PHE A 650 -36.58 -12.16 -16.00
N ASN A 651 -35.47 -12.56 -16.64
CA ASN A 651 -34.74 -13.77 -16.30
C ASN A 651 -33.49 -13.42 -15.51
N LEU A 652 -33.21 -14.22 -14.49
CA LEU A 652 -31.97 -14.21 -13.73
C LEU A 652 -31.17 -15.46 -14.06
N GLU A 653 -29.90 -15.28 -14.39
CA GLU A 653 -28.98 -16.38 -14.68
C GLU A 653 -27.73 -16.23 -13.82
N LEU A 654 -27.27 -17.34 -13.24
CA LEU A 654 -25.97 -17.42 -12.59
C LEU A 654 -25.01 -18.20 -13.50
N LEU A 655 -23.90 -17.56 -13.88
CA LEU A 655 -22.88 -18.12 -14.75
C LEU A 655 -21.60 -18.40 -13.96
N GLN A 656 -21.05 -19.60 -14.09
CA GLN A 656 -19.70 -19.91 -13.61
C GLN A 656 -18.68 -19.40 -14.64
N THR A 657 -17.57 -18.80 -14.19
CA THR A 657 -16.51 -18.36 -15.12
C THR A 657 -16.00 -19.58 -15.90
N HIS A 658 -16.11 -19.52 -17.23
CA HIS A 658 -15.87 -20.61 -18.22
C HIS A 658 -17.09 -21.46 -18.67
N SER A 659 -18.26 -20.81 -18.75
CA SER A 659 -19.31 -21.09 -19.76
C SER A 659 -20.45 -22.05 -19.38
N GLU A 660 -20.60 -22.45 -18.11
CA GLU A 660 -21.77 -23.23 -17.69
C GLU A 660 -22.73 -22.40 -16.84
N LYS A 661 -24.02 -22.46 -17.21
CA LYS A 661 -25.14 -21.86 -16.50
C LYS A 661 -25.50 -22.75 -15.33
N VAL A 662 -25.19 -22.29 -14.12
CA VAL A 662 -25.36 -23.08 -12.89
C VAL A 662 -26.73 -22.87 -12.25
N TRP A 663 -27.43 -21.79 -12.57
CA TRP A 663 -28.79 -21.55 -12.09
C TRP A 663 -29.56 -20.59 -13.01
N PHE A 664 -30.89 -20.74 -12.99
CA PHE A 664 -31.84 -19.96 -13.80
C PHE A 664 -33.16 -19.76 -13.06
N CYS A 665 -33.73 -18.56 -13.16
CA CYS A 665 -35.09 -18.30 -12.73
C CYS A 665 -35.74 -17.21 -13.60
N GLU A 666 -36.97 -17.45 -14.02
CA GLU A 666 -37.85 -16.43 -14.60
C GLU A 666 -38.69 -15.81 -13.48
N ILE A 667 -38.61 -14.48 -13.33
CA ILE A 667 -39.47 -13.72 -12.42
C ILE A 667 -40.61 -13.10 -13.23
N ARG A 668 -41.85 -13.45 -12.90
CA ARG A 668 -43.03 -12.93 -13.61
C ARG A 668 -43.49 -11.61 -13.01
N LYS A 669 -44.15 -10.82 -13.84
CA LYS A 669 -44.77 -9.55 -13.43
C LYS A 669 -45.83 -9.73 -12.34
N ASP A 670 -46.50 -10.87 -12.28
CA ASP A 670 -47.55 -11.10 -11.28
C ASP A 670 -47.00 -11.58 -9.92
N ASP A 671 -45.69 -11.86 -9.82
CA ASP A 671 -45.04 -12.29 -8.58
C ASP A 671 -44.74 -11.13 -7.60
N HIS A 672 -44.99 -9.87 -8.01
CA HIS A 672 -44.84 -8.65 -7.21
C HIS A 672 -46.16 -7.86 -7.08
N PRO A 673 -46.47 -7.24 -5.91
CA PRO A 673 -47.67 -6.43 -5.76
C PRO A 673 -47.52 -5.10 -6.49
N ARG A 674 -48.60 -4.65 -7.16
CA ARG A 674 -48.66 -3.30 -7.73
C ARG A 674 -48.45 -2.27 -6.62
N SER A 675 -47.54 -1.32 -6.82
CA SER A 675 -47.43 -0.12 -5.99
C SER A 675 -48.78 0.59 -5.95
N GLY A 676 -49.36 0.77 -4.76
CA GLY A 676 -50.67 1.37 -4.60
C GLY A 676 -50.72 2.77 -5.19
N SER A 677 -51.49 2.94 -6.27
CA SER A 677 -52.05 4.23 -6.64
C SER A 677 -53.29 4.46 -5.78
N THR A 678 -53.23 5.50 -4.96
CA THR A 678 -54.34 6.09 -4.20
C THR A 678 -55.55 6.30 -5.11
N GLU A 679 -56.60 5.49 -4.93
CA GLU A 679 -57.93 5.82 -5.41
C GLU A 679 -58.60 6.72 -4.34
N VAL A 680 -58.60 8.03 -4.57
CA VAL A 680 -59.58 8.93 -3.97
C VAL A 680 -60.61 9.21 -5.07
N GLY A 681 -61.86 8.93 -4.75
CA GLY A 681 -62.96 8.90 -5.70
C GLY A 681 -63.36 10.25 -6.27
N GLU A 682 -64.03 10.17 -7.41
CA GLU A 682 -64.90 11.22 -7.94
C GLU A 682 -66.24 10.60 -8.32
N SER A 683 -67.26 10.93 -7.52
CA SER A 683 -68.62 11.23 -8.00
C SER A 683 -68.56 12.65 -8.58
N THR A 684 -69.15 13.03 -9.71
CA THR A 684 -70.57 13.02 -10.09
C THR A 684 -70.72 13.50 -11.54
N GLU A 685 -71.91 13.26 -12.10
CA GLU A 685 -72.47 13.80 -13.34
C GLU A 685 -72.27 15.32 -13.55
N THR A 686 -72.01 15.78 -14.78
CA THR A 686 -72.95 16.51 -15.67
C THR A 686 -72.23 17.36 -16.73
N ASP A 687 -72.72 17.21 -17.96
CA ASP A 687 -72.95 18.16 -19.06
C ASP A 687 -72.12 19.46 -19.27
N THR A 688 -71.61 19.52 -20.52
CA THR A 688 -71.65 20.65 -21.49
C THR A 688 -70.73 21.88 -21.37
N VAL A 689 -69.87 21.99 -22.40
CA VAL A 689 -69.72 23.08 -23.40
C VAL A 689 -68.91 24.35 -23.06
N ALA A 690 -67.87 24.55 -23.92
CA ALA A 690 -67.28 25.79 -24.46
C ALA A 690 -66.55 26.76 -23.53
N THR A 691 -65.61 27.63 -23.94
CA THR A 691 -64.71 27.85 -25.10
C THR A 691 -63.97 29.17 -24.74
N GLU A 692 -62.68 29.28 -25.07
CA GLU A 692 -61.89 30.54 -25.25
C GLU A 692 -61.66 31.48 -24.04
N VAL A 693 -60.71 32.42 -23.95
CA VAL A 693 -59.37 32.79 -24.50
C VAL A 693 -58.91 34.02 -23.68
N GLY A 694 -57.60 34.26 -23.54
CA GLY A 694 -57.00 35.61 -23.35
C GLY A 694 -56.57 35.95 -21.92
N GLU A 695 -55.29 36.10 -21.59
CA GLU A 695 -54.28 37.13 -21.95
C GLU A 695 -54.16 38.30 -20.94
N PHE A 696 -52.92 38.41 -20.43
CA PHE A 696 -52.12 39.61 -20.10
C PHE A 696 -52.52 40.62 -18.98
N SER A 697 -51.63 40.64 -17.97
CA SER A 697 -50.76 41.79 -17.59
C SER A 697 -51.20 42.83 -16.55
N THR A 698 -50.26 43.08 -15.62
CA THR A 698 -49.82 44.38 -15.02
C THR A 698 -50.82 45.18 -14.17
N GLU A 699 -50.49 45.90 -13.10
CA GLU A 699 -49.28 46.14 -12.28
C GLU A 699 -49.75 46.84 -10.99
N ALA A 700 -48.92 46.75 -9.95
CA ALA A 700 -48.64 47.78 -8.94
C ALA A 700 -49.73 48.32 -7.96
N ALA A 701 -49.43 48.00 -6.70
CA ALA A 701 -49.40 48.91 -5.52
C ALA A 701 -50.72 49.20 -4.79
N VAL A 702 -50.77 48.80 -3.51
CA VAL A 702 -50.49 49.71 -2.37
C VAL A 702 -50.53 48.91 -1.03
N LEU A 703 -49.38 48.94 -0.34
CA LEU A 703 -49.14 48.95 1.11
C LEU A 703 -49.63 47.80 2.03
N GLU A 704 -48.62 47.05 2.50
CA GLU A 704 -48.25 46.85 3.91
C GLU A 704 -49.33 46.41 4.92
N ALA A 705 -49.25 45.15 5.36
CA ALA A 705 -48.71 44.77 6.68
C ALA A 705 -49.16 43.34 7.06
N LYS A 706 -48.24 42.58 7.66
CA LYS A 706 -48.35 41.20 8.19
C LYS A 706 -48.26 40.05 7.18
N ALA A 707 -47.03 39.76 6.77
CA ALA A 707 -46.60 38.39 6.52
C ALA A 707 -45.22 38.18 7.18
N SER A 708 -45.23 37.62 8.38
CA SER A 708 -44.04 37.07 9.03
C SER A 708 -44.49 35.84 9.82
N SER A 709 -44.71 34.74 9.11
CA SER A 709 -44.46 33.39 9.62
C SER A 709 -44.41 32.45 8.41
N SER A 710 -43.26 32.38 7.75
CA SER A 710 -42.95 31.24 6.89
C SER A 710 -42.61 30.07 7.79
N THR A 711 -43.44 29.04 7.72
CA THR A 711 -43.25 27.74 8.34
C THR A 711 -42.00 27.09 7.76
N GLU A 712 -40.88 27.07 8.51
CA GLU A 712 -39.68 26.30 8.14
C GLU A 712 -39.95 24.80 8.33
N MET A 713 -39.51 24.00 7.36
CA MET A 713 -39.36 22.55 7.51
C MET A 713 -38.36 22.25 8.63
N PRO A 714 -38.55 21.20 9.45
CA PRO A 714 -37.62 20.87 10.53
C PRO A 714 -36.23 20.53 9.96
N ARG A 715 -35.19 21.22 10.43
CA ARG A 715 -33.79 21.04 10.00
C ARG A 715 -33.26 19.69 10.48
N SER A 716 -32.56 18.97 9.61
CA SER A 716 -31.91 17.70 9.99
C SER A 716 -30.67 17.94 10.85
N ILE A 717 -30.36 17.02 11.77
CA ILE A 717 -29.16 17.11 12.65
C ILE A 717 -27.87 17.23 11.82
N LYS A 718 -27.82 16.57 10.67
CA LYS A 718 -26.71 16.65 9.74
C LYS A 718 -26.51 18.05 9.16
N GLN A 719 -27.58 18.76 8.83
CA GLN A 719 -27.52 20.16 8.38
C GLN A 719 -27.06 21.08 9.50
N LEU A 720 -27.56 20.86 10.72
CA LEU A 720 -27.17 21.62 11.90
C LEU A 720 -25.67 21.54 12.20
N LEU A 721 -25.11 20.33 12.11
CA LEU A 721 -23.68 20.09 12.28
C LEU A 721 -22.85 20.70 11.13
N ALA A 722 -23.36 20.65 9.90
CA ALA A 722 -22.70 21.25 8.74
C ALA A 722 -22.59 22.77 8.87
N GLU A 723 -23.69 23.44 9.19
CA GLU A 723 -23.75 24.89 9.43
C GLU A 723 -22.79 25.28 10.57
N THR A 724 -22.80 24.52 11.67
CA THR A 724 -21.92 24.77 12.82
C THR A 724 -20.42 24.66 12.46
N LEU A 725 -20.03 23.67 11.64
CA LEU A 725 -18.64 23.51 11.21
C LEU A 725 -18.24 24.51 10.11
N GLU A 726 -19.19 24.98 9.30
CA GLU A 726 -18.99 26.06 8.32
C GLU A 726 -18.65 27.39 8.98
N ASP A 727 -19.27 27.68 10.12
CA ASP A 727 -19.00 28.88 10.93
C ASP A 727 -17.64 28.85 11.65
N LEU A 728 -16.90 27.74 11.58
CA LEU A 728 -15.55 27.65 12.12
C LEU A 728 -14.50 28.16 11.11
N SER A 729 -13.64 29.08 11.57
CA SER A 729 -12.40 29.40 10.85
C SER A 729 -11.54 28.16 10.64
N GLN A 730 -10.72 28.13 9.59
CA GLN A 730 -9.88 26.96 9.29
C GLN A 730 -8.99 26.55 10.48
N LYS A 731 -8.43 27.53 11.20
CA LYS A 731 -7.63 27.31 12.41
C LYS A 731 -8.42 26.62 13.55
N ASN A 732 -9.70 26.95 13.70
CA ASN A 732 -10.56 26.33 14.71
C ASN A 732 -11.03 24.95 14.25
N LEU A 733 -11.24 24.75 12.94
CA LEU A 733 -11.52 23.44 12.37
C LEU A 733 -10.33 22.48 12.57
N ASP A 734 -9.09 22.94 12.36
CA ASP A 734 -7.89 22.11 12.60
C ASP A 734 -7.78 21.71 14.08
N LYS A 735 -8.09 22.63 15.01
CA LYS A 735 -8.18 22.34 16.44
C LYS A 735 -9.31 21.37 16.78
N PHE A 736 -10.46 21.52 16.14
CA PHE A 736 -11.62 20.63 16.29
C PHE A 736 -11.24 19.20 15.88
N VAL A 737 -10.61 19.04 14.71
CA VAL A 737 -10.14 17.74 14.20
C VAL A 737 -9.09 17.15 15.14
N PHE A 738 -8.15 17.95 15.63
CA PHE A 738 -7.15 17.48 16.61
C PHE A 738 -7.81 16.92 17.87
N GLN A 739 -8.77 17.64 18.45
CA GLN A 739 -9.48 17.20 19.66
C GLN A 739 -10.38 15.98 19.39
N LEU A 740 -11.00 15.91 18.21
CA LEU A 740 -11.80 14.74 17.80
C LEU A 740 -10.94 13.46 17.73
N LEU A 741 -9.66 13.59 17.36
CA LEU A 741 -8.70 12.49 17.30
C LEU A 741 -8.08 12.14 18.66
N ASP A 742 -7.91 13.13 19.54
CA ASP A 742 -7.34 12.95 20.88
C ASP A 742 -8.38 12.51 21.94
N ARG A 743 -9.66 12.42 21.55
CA ARG A 743 -10.76 12.02 22.44
C ARG A 743 -10.56 10.60 22.98
N SER A 744 -10.62 10.45 24.30
CA SER A 744 -10.39 9.17 24.99
C SER A 744 -11.60 8.23 24.99
N GLY A 745 -12.81 8.76 24.79
CA GLY A 745 -14.08 8.00 24.79
C GLY A 745 -14.35 7.21 23.50
N GLU A 746 -14.97 6.03 23.63
CA GLU A 746 -15.35 5.18 22.49
C GLU A 746 -16.73 5.55 21.91
N PRO A 747 -16.95 5.41 20.59
CA PRO A 747 -15.99 4.97 19.57
C PRO A 747 -14.93 6.03 19.21
N ARG A 748 -13.74 5.59 18.78
CA ARG A 748 -12.63 6.49 18.38
C ARG A 748 -12.64 6.77 16.89
N VAL A 749 -12.32 8.00 16.50
CA VAL A 749 -12.22 8.41 15.10
C VAL A 749 -10.81 8.16 14.59
N ARG A 750 -10.68 7.49 13.44
CA ARG A 750 -9.38 7.27 12.78
C ARG A 750 -8.90 8.55 12.08
N ARG A 751 -7.61 8.88 12.22
CA ARG A 751 -6.95 10.06 11.62
C ARG A 751 -7.25 10.27 10.14
N CYS A 752 -7.17 9.19 9.33
CA CYS A 752 -7.41 9.23 7.89
C CYS A 752 -8.84 9.59 7.49
N ARG A 753 -9.81 9.54 8.41
CA ARG A 753 -11.21 9.88 8.13
C ARG A 753 -11.49 11.38 8.26
N VAL A 754 -10.63 12.17 8.91
CA VAL A 754 -10.92 13.58 9.25
C VAL A 754 -9.81 14.56 8.88
N GLU A 755 -8.54 14.14 8.80
CA GLU A 755 -7.44 15.03 8.38
C GLU A 755 -7.51 15.35 6.87
N GLY A 756 -7.51 16.64 6.53
CA GLY A 756 -7.55 17.12 5.14
C GLY A 756 -8.90 16.93 4.43
N LYS A 757 -9.95 16.56 5.18
CA LYS A 757 -11.31 16.34 4.66
C LYS A 757 -12.14 17.62 4.68
N SER A 758 -13.17 17.67 3.83
CA SER A 758 -14.10 18.81 3.83
C SER A 758 -14.94 18.83 5.10
N ARG A 759 -15.54 19.98 5.43
CA ARG A 759 -16.43 20.11 6.59
C ARG A 759 -17.59 19.12 6.54
N LEU A 760 -18.17 18.91 5.36
CA LEU A 760 -19.25 17.94 5.14
C LEU A 760 -18.79 16.50 5.35
N ASP A 761 -17.60 16.13 4.87
CA ASP A 761 -17.03 14.81 5.13
C ASP A 761 -16.80 14.57 6.63
N ILE A 762 -16.40 15.60 7.38
CA ILE A 762 -16.22 15.52 8.84
C ILE A 762 -17.58 15.31 9.53
N VAL A 763 -18.64 15.98 9.08
CA VAL A 763 -20.01 15.74 9.57
C VAL A 763 -20.46 14.30 9.30
N ASP A 764 -20.19 13.77 8.11
CA ASP A 764 -20.50 12.37 7.77
C ASP A 764 -19.78 11.39 8.68
N VAL A 765 -18.53 11.68 9.02
CA VAL A 765 -17.76 10.88 9.97
C VAL A 765 -18.33 10.98 11.38
N LEU A 766 -18.73 12.17 11.83
CA LEU A 766 -19.34 12.36 13.15
C LEU A 766 -20.65 11.56 13.27
N VAL A 767 -21.57 11.71 12.31
CA VAL A 767 -22.87 11.04 12.32
C VAL A 767 -22.72 9.51 12.18
N SER A 768 -21.87 9.05 11.24
CA SER A 768 -21.65 7.60 11.05
C SER A 768 -20.92 6.92 12.20
N THR A 769 -20.11 7.66 12.98
CA THR A 769 -19.34 7.09 14.10
C THR A 769 -20.09 7.18 15.41
N PHE A 770 -20.85 8.26 15.65
CA PHE A 770 -21.47 8.53 16.95
C PHE A 770 -22.98 8.37 16.98
N THR A 771 -23.67 8.19 15.85
CA THR A 771 -25.13 8.42 15.70
C THR A 771 -25.50 9.90 15.85
N GLU A 772 -26.62 10.33 15.28
CA GLU A 772 -26.99 11.75 15.17
C GLU A 772 -27.02 12.48 16.53
N ASP A 773 -27.66 11.90 17.54
CA ASP A 773 -27.78 12.54 18.87
C ASP A 773 -26.44 12.71 19.59
N LYS A 774 -25.59 11.67 19.60
CA LYS A 774 -24.28 11.74 20.26
C LYS A 774 -23.26 12.52 19.43
N ALA A 775 -23.43 12.58 18.10
CA ALA A 775 -22.58 13.41 17.24
C ALA A 775 -22.71 14.89 17.64
N VAL A 776 -23.91 15.34 18.01
CA VAL A 776 -24.11 16.69 18.55
C VAL A 776 -23.41 16.87 19.88
N ASP A 777 -23.56 15.93 20.81
CA ASP A 777 -22.96 16.03 22.14
C ASP A 777 -21.42 16.07 22.09
N VAL A 778 -20.81 15.22 21.25
CA VAL A 778 -19.36 15.20 20.99
C VAL A 778 -18.90 16.50 20.34
N THR A 779 -19.69 17.06 19.42
CA THR A 779 -19.37 18.32 18.74
C THR A 779 -19.41 19.49 19.74
N VAL A 780 -20.41 19.54 20.62
CA VAL A 780 -20.53 20.56 21.68
C VAL A 780 -19.36 20.48 22.67
N GLU A 781 -18.98 19.27 23.11
CA GLU A 781 -17.84 19.03 24.01
C GLU A 781 -16.52 19.57 23.40
N ILE A 782 -16.27 19.25 22.14
CA ILE A 782 -15.05 19.66 21.44
C ILE A 782 -15.06 21.18 21.20
N LEU A 783 -16.19 21.76 20.78
CA LEU A 783 -16.34 23.21 20.58
C LEU A 783 -16.06 23.98 21.86
N GLY A 784 -16.53 23.49 23.01
CA GLY A 784 -16.21 24.06 24.33
C GLY A 784 -14.71 23.97 24.65
N THR A 785 -14.07 22.84 24.34
CA THR A 785 -12.63 22.62 24.58
C THR A 785 -11.74 23.54 23.75
N ILE A 786 -12.13 23.86 22.52
CA ILE A 786 -11.35 24.76 21.63
C ILE A 786 -11.69 26.25 21.81
N GLY A 787 -12.60 26.59 22.73
CA GLY A 787 -13.01 27.96 23.03
C GLY A 787 -14.05 28.56 22.07
N CYS A 788 -14.77 27.73 21.31
CA CYS A 788 -15.84 28.13 20.38
C CYS A 788 -17.22 28.03 21.08
N ASN A 789 -17.37 28.71 22.22
CA ASN A 789 -18.53 28.58 23.10
C ASN A 789 -19.83 29.11 22.46
N HIS A 790 -19.74 30.13 21.59
CA HIS A 790 -20.91 30.66 20.89
C HIS A 790 -21.54 29.62 19.96
N GLN A 791 -20.72 28.94 19.16
CA GLN A 791 -21.16 27.85 18.28
C GLN A 791 -21.72 26.66 19.08
N ALA A 792 -21.09 26.33 20.22
CA ALA A 792 -21.58 25.27 21.11
C ALA A 792 -22.97 25.58 21.68
N GLU A 793 -23.19 26.82 22.15
CA GLU A 793 -24.48 27.27 22.68
C GLU A 793 -25.58 27.33 21.61
N THR A 794 -25.26 27.78 20.40
CA THR A 794 -26.20 27.81 19.26
C THR A 794 -26.63 26.39 18.89
N LEU A 795 -25.67 25.47 18.76
CA LEU A 795 -25.94 24.06 18.42
C LEU A 795 -26.82 23.37 19.49
N VAL A 796 -26.63 23.68 20.78
CA VAL A 796 -27.50 23.18 21.86
C VAL A 796 -28.89 23.80 21.80
N LYS A 797 -29.02 25.10 21.53
CA LYS A 797 -30.33 25.78 21.46
C LYS A 797 -31.16 25.24 20.30
N GLU A 798 -30.55 25.02 19.14
CA GLU A 798 -31.25 24.53 17.97
C GLU A 798 -31.60 23.03 18.08
N LYS A 799 -30.81 22.22 18.82
CA LYS A 799 -31.18 20.84 19.20
C LYS A 799 -32.47 20.76 20.03
N HIS A 800 -32.74 21.76 20.89
CA HIS A 800 -33.91 21.79 21.78
C HIS A 800 -35.09 22.61 21.25
N GLY A 801 -34.93 23.25 20.08
CA GLY A 801 -35.93 24.13 19.45
C GLY A 801 -36.63 23.53 18.23
N GLY A 802 -36.41 22.25 17.93
CA GLY A 802 -37.02 21.50 16.82
C GLY A 802 -38.22 20.67 17.22
#